data_AF-A0A9X3S5R7-F1
#
_entry.id   AF-A0A9X3S5R7-F1
#
_cell.length_a   1.000
_cell.length_b   1.000
_cell.length_c   1.000
_cell.angle_alpha   90.00
_cell.angle_beta   90.00
_cell.angle_gamma   90.00
#
_symmetry.space_group_name_H-M   'P 1'
#
loop_
_entity.id
_entity.type
_entity.pdbx_description
1 polymer ?
#
loop_
_entity_poly.entity_id
_entity_poly.type
_entity_poly.pdbx_seq_one_letter_code
_entity_poly.pdbx_strand_id
1 'polypeptide(L)'
;MASERIARQVESLLENARWAVDAGDHEQSRAFATAVLALDPGNAQAQALLEGSARRCQMTMMFCDMVGSTALSQELDPEDLTEVLREYRSICAGAVEHYGGFIEDRQGDGLLVRFGYPNPHEDDARRGVLSGLEIVREIRRRGPALRRALGVDLHVRIALHTGMVVIDDGGIVGAAPNEAARLQSLADPDVVLISETTQALVEGYFDVEARGRAELRGVPVPVGTYVVTRERASARLSAAASLTPFTGREPELDVMAAAWRDAGEGAAAAAIMLSGGAGIGKSRLIMEAAQRLRAECLLCPCSGYHQTTSLHAFRGVLERVCGIEHEDGPAERLAKLRAAAGDGGDLPLLATALSIPLDAIEPPAEMEPGKLRELALQAAVGLVQSHVAAGAAMLVIEDLHWADETTLDLIGVLLRRPRRGLLVVLTAREQFQPPWPDELVRRVELNPLSRPELETMAEGVQDCGLAGERLAELIDRSDGIPLYLEELIRSFDARDPRALSRSIHEPDPRIPAALRDSLLARLASPGVDLPLAQIAATIGRDVDRGLLQRVAGLPDEAFQAKLANLLAARLFEHSGARTVRFRHELIRVVAYETQRRSAAGERHSRIADLLGTVDLPASRDAGRAAFHLEKAHRYDEAIAAYIAAARAGQELGAHKEATTDLTHALALVEHLPEGPRRLVTELTVRQLRSFSAVMAGGFSAPESKEDHARSATLCAALGSGPEMLPSLLVGWTYYCSAGDLAGADEVSDSVEEVVATSGLDIPAREICKGVSRFFQGRFEEARELMERFLEHPWAIPEGRLPAEWPMPNDPYVSIAAHLLATEWIVGRPEAALAIAEPALRRCAGLSFPFGAFSSGYIHSQLVLLYRLDGDHDAAQKHVREMLTLGERHGFSLWLLVGSIQDLMTRVHRGDRLALDGAVQGLRVWRQQLASEAWSPYFLTELAIAQTRAGERAAAVATLDEALEVAAQTGSQFFTAETLRLRGTLRHELGHPGGLADLQQAVRTAQHQGATAFHARALDALGAARPLVAP
;
A
#
# COMPACT_ATOMS: atom_id res chain seq x y z
N MET A 1 27.57 33.26 41.97
CA MET A 1 27.09 34.65 42.22
C MET A 1 26.72 35.40 40.94
N ALA A 2 27.65 35.84 40.08
CA ALA A 2 27.28 36.57 38.84
C ALA A 2 26.62 35.67 37.77
N SER A 3 27.14 34.44 37.57
CA SER A 3 26.60 33.46 36.61
C SER A 3 25.18 32.97 36.98
N GLU A 4 24.92 32.70 38.27
CA GLU A 4 23.57 32.29 38.75
C GLU A 4 22.53 33.41 38.70
N ARG A 5 22.96 34.67 38.63
CA ARG A 5 22.07 35.82 38.49
C ARG A 5 21.66 36.02 37.04
N ILE A 6 22.58 35.79 36.09
CA ILE A 6 22.30 35.79 34.65
C ILE A 6 21.39 34.62 34.28
N ALA A 7 21.64 33.42 34.81
CA ALA A 7 20.81 32.24 34.54
C ALA A 7 19.33 32.44 34.96
N ARG A 8 19.08 32.96 36.16
CA ARG A 8 17.71 33.29 36.63
C ARG A 8 17.04 34.38 35.80
N GLN A 9 17.83 35.33 35.29
CA GLN A 9 17.31 36.41 34.47
C GLN A 9 16.96 35.93 33.05
N VAL A 10 17.77 35.04 32.48
CA VAL A 10 17.46 34.34 31.21
C VAL A 10 16.19 33.50 31.34
N GLU A 11 16.04 32.74 32.42
CA GLU A 11 14.87 31.90 32.67
C GLU A 11 13.58 32.74 32.80
N SER A 12 13.62 33.83 33.58
CA SER A 12 12.48 34.74 33.72
C SER A 12 12.11 35.45 32.41
N LEU A 13 13.09 35.84 31.59
CA LEU A 13 12.82 36.43 30.28
C LEU A 13 12.24 35.41 29.29
N LEU A 14 12.68 34.14 29.32
CA LEU A 14 12.11 33.07 28.50
C LEU A 14 10.67 32.72 28.92
N GLU A 15 10.35 32.75 30.22
CA GLU A 15 8.96 32.58 30.69
C GLU A 15 8.06 33.72 30.24
N ASN A 16 8.54 34.97 30.33
CA ASN A 16 7.79 36.13 29.86
C ASN A 16 7.61 36.10 28.33
N ALA A 17 8.60 35.60 27.58
CA ALA A 17 8.50 35.40 26.14
C ALA A 17 7.39 34.39 25.81
N ARG A 18 7.34 33.25 26.51
CA ARG A 18 6.29 32.22 26.31
C ARG A 18 4.90 32.74 26.68
N TRP A 19 4.79 33.46 27.79
CA TRP A 19 3.52 34.07 28.19
C TRP A 19 3.01 35.07 27.15
N ALA A 20 3.91 35.87 26.55
CA ALA A 20 3.57 36.78 25.46
C ALA A 20 3.13 36.02 24.19
N VAL A 21 3.73 34.88 23.86
CA VAL A 21 3.26 33.99 22.77
C VAL A 21 1.84 33.47 23.06
N ASP A 22 1.59 33.00 24.28
CA ASP A 22 0.28 32.45 24.68
C ASP A 22 -0.81 33.54 24.70
N ALA A 23 -0.43 34.79 24.96
CA ALA A 23 -1.29 35.96 24.89
C ALA A 23 -1.46 36.54 23.46
N GLY A 24 -0.71 36.03 22.48
CA GLY A 24 -0.72 36.53 21.08
C GLY A 24 0.08 37.82 20.86
N ASP A 25 0.86 38.28 21.85
CA ASP A 25 1.71 39.46 21.77
C ASP A 25 3.12 39.09 21.27
N HIS A 26 3.21 38.90 19.96
CA HIS A 26 4.45 38.47 19.30
C HIS A 26 5.56 39.53 19.37
N GLU A 27 5.23 40.82 19.46
CA GLU A 27 6.22 41.89 19.59
C GLU A 27 6.92 41.82 20.96
N GLN A 28 6.13 41.64 22.02
CA GLN A 28 6.65 41.54 23.37
C GLN A 28 7.43 40.24 23.61
N SER A 29 6.97 39.12 23.03
CA SER A 29 7.73 37.85 23.03
C SER A 29 9.13 38.03 22.42
N ARG A 30 9.20 38.75 21.28
CA ARG A 30 10.48 39.00 20.60
C ARG A 30 11.39 39.90 21.42
N ALA A 31 10.87 40.95 22.05
CA ALA A 31 11.66 41.81 22.94
C ALA A 31 12.32 41.00 24.08
N PHE A 32 11.58 40.05 24.66
CA PHE A 32 12.12 39.15 25.67
C PHE A 32 13.13 38.15 25.11
N ALA A 33 12.88 37.54 23.95
CA ALA A 33 13.83 36.63 23.30
C ALA A 33 15.13 37.33 22.89
N THR A 34 15.05 38.56 22.36
CA THR A 34 16.24 39.38 22.06
C THR A 34 17.00 39.76 23.35
N ALA A 35 16.29 40.06 24.44
CA ALA A 35 16.93 40.31 25.74
C ALA A 35 17.63 39.05 26.30
N VAL A 36 17.09 37.86 26.02
CA VAL A 36 17.76 36.59 26.36
C VAL A 36 19.04 36.41 25.54
N LEU A 37 19.02 36.64 24.23
CA LEU A 37 20.22 36.50 23.39
C LEU A 37 21.31 37.54 23.68
N ALA A 38 20.94 38.71 24.21
CA ALA A 38 21.91 39.68 24.71
C ALA A 38 22.65 39.19 25.98
N LEU A 39 22.03 38.30 26.75
CA LEU A 39 22.58 37.72 27.98
C LEU A 39 23.24 36.35 27.76
N ASP A 40 22.70 35.57 26.80
CA ASP A 40 23.13 34.23 26.41
C ASP A 40 22.98 34.06 24.88
N PRO A 41 23.98 34.46 24.08
CA PRO A 41 23.90 34.47 22.62
C PRO A 41 23.66 33.10 21.96
N GLY A 42 23.95 32.01 22.67
CA GLY A 42 23.76 30.62 22.21
C GLY A 42 22.44 29.99 22.65
N ASN A 43 21.51 30.77 23.21
CA ASN A 43 20.28 30.24 23.78
C ASN A 43 19.31 29.74 22.70
N ALA A 44 19.26 28.42 22.49
CA ALA A 44 18.45 27.77 21.46
C ALA A 44 16.94 28.05 21.58
N GLN A 45 16.43 28.29 22.80
CA GLN A 45 15.01 28.61 23.00
C GLN A 45 14.67 30.03 22.57
N ALA A 46 15.55 31.00 22.86
CA ALA A 46 15.38 32.37 22.37
C ALA A 46 15.61 32.48 20.86
N GLN A 47 16.52 31.68 20.28
CA GLN A 47 16.67 31.55 18.82
C GLN A 47 15.41 30.97 18.17
N ALA A 48 14.86 29.88 18.70
CA ALA A 48 13.61 29.28 18.21
C ALA A 48 12.39 30.22 18.31
N LEU A 49 12.32 31.04 19.37
CA LEU A 49 11.29 32.06 19.56
C LEU A 49 11.40 33.23 18.55
N LEU A 50 12.59 33.50 18.02
CA LEU A 50 12.81 34.49 16.95
C LEU A 50 12.62 33.88 15.56
N GLU A 51 13.00 32.62 15.34
CA GLU A 51 12.88 31.90 14.06
C GLU A 51 11.42 31.48 13.70
N GLY A 52 10.50 31.53 14.66
CA GLY A 52 9.14 30.99 14.55
C GLY A 52 8.10 31.80 13.75
N SER A 53 8.42 32.96 13.17
CA SER A 53 7.42 33.89 12.61
C SER A 53 7.07 33.68 11.12
N ALA A 54 7.84 32.86 10.38
CA ALA A 54 7.67 32.76 8.94
C ALA A 54 6.37 32.00 8.53
N ARG A 55 5.35 32.71 8.02
CA ARG A 55 4.06 32.12 7.61
C ARG A 55 3.82 32.29 6.12
N ARG A 56 3.64 31.17 5.41
CA ARG A 56 3.14 31.17 4.02
C ARG A 56 1.62 31.26 4.03
N CYS A 57 1.06 32.30 3.44
CA CYS A 57 -0.38 32.51 3.34
C CYS A 57 -0.73 33.26 2.04
N GLN A 58 -1.98 33.18 1.65
CA GLN A 58 -2.54 34.04 0.61
C GLN A 58 -2.91 35.37 1.25
N MET A 59 -2.51 36.49 0.64
CA MET A 59 -2.74 37.82 1.19
C MET A 59 -3.19 38.80 0.11
N THR A 60 -4.13 39.69 0.45
CA THR A 60 -4.55 40.77 -0.44
C THR A 60 -3.76 42.03 -0.13
N MET A 61 -3.02 42.51 -1.12
CA MET A 61 -2.21 43.72 -1.05
C MET A 61 -2.92 44.84 -1.79
N MET A 62 -3.12 45.99 -1.14
CA MET A 62 -3.63 47.22 -1.74
C MET A 62 -2.52 48.27 -1.76
N PHE A 63 -2.32 48.91 -2.91
CA PHE A 63 -1.45 50.07 -3.04
C PHE A 63 -2.30 51.30 -3.39
N CYS A 64 -2.10 52.39 -2.66
CA CYS A 64 -2.87 53.62 -2.76
C CYS A 64 -1.90 54.81 -2.89
N ASP A 65 -2.05 55.65 -3.91
CA ASP A 65 -1.08 56.70 -4.24
C ASP A 65 -1.76 58.00 -4.72
N MET A 66 -1.19 59.15 -4.38
CA MET A 66 -1.75 60.45 -4.73
C MET A 66 -1.36 60.85 -6.15
N VAL A 67 -2.34 61.24 -6.97
CA VAL A 67 -2.06 61.68 -8.34
C VAL A 67 -1.39 63.05 -8.33
N GLY A 68 -0.21 63.17 -8.94
CA GLY A 68 0.44 64.45 -9.20
C GLY A 68 1.22 65.05 -8.01
N SER A 69 1.48 64.28 -6.95
CA SER A 69 2.22 64.72 -5.76
C SER A 69 3.58 65.39 -6.06
N THR A 70 4.33 64.89 -7.05
CA THR A 70 5.63 65.44 -7.42
C THR A 70 5.49 66.84 -8.04
N ALA A 71 4.47 67.07 -8.86
CA ALA A 71 4.19 68.39 -9.41
C ALA A 71 3.71 69.34 -8.31
N LEU A 72 2.82 68.86 -7.43
CA LEU A 72 2.36 69.62 -6.26
C LEU A 72 3.52 70.01 -5.34
N SER A 73 4.55 69.18 -5.19
CA SER A 73 5.72 69.49 -4.37
C SER A 73 6.64 70.58 -4.96
N GLN A 74 6.47 70.91 -6.24
CA GLN A 74 7.19 72.01 -6.90
C GLN A 74 6.37 73.31 -6.94
N GLU A 75 5.04 73.22 -6.82
CA GLU A 75 4.11 74.35 -6.93
C GLU A 75 3.64 74.88 -5.57
N LEU A 76 3.61 74.04 -4.53
CA LEU A 76 3.16 74.41 -3.17
C LEU A 76 4.34 74.62 -2.21
N ASP A 77 4.11 75.45 -1.20
CA ASP A 77 5.03 75.55 -0.07
C ASP A 77 5.09 74.20 0.70
N PRO A 78 6.26 73.79 1.22
CA PRO A 78 6.38 72.55 2.00
C PRO A 78 5.41 72.43 3.18
N GLU A 79 4.99 73.53 3.81
CA GLU A 79 4.00 73.52 4.89
C GLU A 79 2.60 73.15 4.37
N ASP A 80 2.17 73.76 3.26
CA ASP A 80 0.90 73.48 2.60
C ASP A 80 0.85 72.04 2.04
N LEU A 81 1.95 71.56 1.44
CA LEU A 81 2.06 70.18 0.96
C LEU A 81 1.95 69.17 2.12
N THR A 82 2.53 69.48 3.27
CA THR A 82 2.45 68.63 4.46
C THR A 82 1.02 68.54 4.98
N GLU A 83 0.25 69.63 4.91
CA GLU A 83 -1.17 69.64 5.27
C GLU A 83 -2.02 68.80 4.30
N VAL A 84 -1.78 68.93 2.99
CA VAL A 84 -2.43 68.11 1.95
C VAL A 84 -2.15 66.62 2.16
N LEU A 85 -0.88 66.24 2.39
CA LEU A 85 -0.49 64.85 2.65
C LEU A 85 -1.11 64.31 3.95
N ARG A 86 -1.24 65.15 4.99
CA ARG A 86 -1.86 64.77 6.27
C ARG A 86 -3.34 64.44 6.09
N GLU A 87 -4.09 65.29 5.40
CA GLU A 87 -5.51 65.06 5.13
C GLU A 87 -5.74 63.81 4.26
N TYR A 88 -4.96 63.64 3.19
CA TYR A 88 -5.03 62.44 2.35
C TYR A 88 -4.75 61.15 3.15
N ARG A 89 -3.69 61.14 3.95
CA ARG A 89 -3.33 59.97 4.77
C ARG A 89 -4.39 59.69 5.83
N SER A 90 -5.01 60.72 6.41
CA SER A 90 -6.09 60.55 7.38
C SER A 90 -7.31 59.88 6.75
N ILE A 91 -7.69 60.27 5.52
CA ILE A 91 -8.79 59.64 4.78
C ILE A 91 -8.47 58.16 4.48
N CYS A 92 -7.25 57.87 4.02
CA CYS A 92 -6.83 56.51 3.71
C CYS A 92 -6.78 55.62 4.95
N ALA A 93 -6.18 56.10 6.04
CA ALA A 93 -6.07 55.35 7.28
C ALA A 93 -7.45 55.01 7.88
N GLY A 94 -8.38 55.97 7.90
CA GLY A 94 -9.73 55.76 8.41
C GLY A 94 -10.48 54.64 7.66
N ALA A 95 -10.41 54.64 6.34
CA ALA A 95 -11.06 53.59 5.53
C ALA A 95 -10.38 52.22 5.68
N VAL A 96 -9.04 52.18 5.73
CA VAL A 96 -8.27 50.94 5.89
C VAL A 96 -8.55 50.28 7.25
N GLU A 97 -8.50 51.06 8.32
CA GLU A 97 -8.80 50.58 9.68
C GLU A 97 -10.26 50.12 9.80
N HIS A 98 -11.20 50.82 9.15
CA HIS A 98 -12.62 50.47 9.18
C HIS A 98 -12.90 49.05 8.67
N TYR A 99 -12.19 48.61 7.63
CA TYR A 99 -12.33 47.26 7.07
C TYR A 99 -11.32 46.24 7.61
N GLY A 100 -10.52 46.61 8.61
CA GLY A 100 -9.55 45.71 9.26
C GLY A 100 -8.27 45.47 8.44
N GLY A 101 -7.93 46.38 7.52
CA GLY A 101 -6.64 46.36 6.84
C GLY A 101 -5.53 46.96 7.71
N PHE A 102 -4.28 46.62 7.40
CA PHE A 102 -3.11 47.13 8.10
C PHE A 102 -2.19 47.86 7.12
N ILE A 103 -1.80 49.10 7.44
CA ILE A 103 -0.85 49.88 6.66
C ILE A 103 0.55 49.35 6.95
N GLU A 104 1.14 48.64 5.99
CA GLU A 104 2.46 48.02 6.11
C GLU A 104 3.58 49.05 5.97
N ASP A 105 3.49 49.93 4.96
CA ASP A 105 4.53 50.90 4.66
C ASP A 105 3.95 52.22 4.14
N ARG A 106 4.64 53.32 4.43
CA ARG A 106 4.31 54.69 4.01
C ARG A 106 5.49 55.27 3.24
N GLN A 107 5.45 55.20 1.92
CA GLN A 107 6.52 55.70 1.04
C GLN A 107 6.07 56.98 0.35
N GLY A 108 6.50 58.13 0.85
CA GLY A 108 6.11 59.44 0.27
C GLY A 108 4.60 59.63 0.32
N ASP A 109 3.97 59.73 -0.83
CA ASP A 109 2.52 59.86 -1.05
C ASP A 109 1.80 58.51 -1.30
N GLY A 110 2.56 57.41 -1.37
CA GLY A 110 2.07 56.04 -1.50
C GLY A 110 1.88 55.33 -0.15
N LEU A 111 0.83 54.50 -0.07
CA LEU A 111 0.49 53.65 1.07
C LEU A 111 0.37 52.20 0.60
N LEU A 112 1.16 51.31 1.20
CA LEU A 112 1.01 49.87 1.03
C LEU A 112 0.20 49.29 2.18
N VAL A 113 -0.86 48.60 1.85
CA VAL A 113 -1.84 48.06 2.80
C VAL A 113 -1.99 46.56 2.57
N ARG A 114 -2.10 45.79 3.66
CA ARG A 114 -2.38 44.36 3.61
C ARG A 114 -3.70 44.02 4.31
N PHE A 115 -4.37 43.00 3.79
CA PHE A 115 -5.56 42.38 4.35
C PHE A 115 -5.32 40.87 4.45
N GLY A 116 -5.56 40.30 5.63
CA GLY A 116 -5.35 38.87 5.93
C GLY A 116 -4.23 38.54 6.92
N TYR A 117 -3.61 39.56 7.50
CA TYR A 117 -2.65 39.45 8.61
C TYR A 117 -2.70 40.73 9.44
N PRO A 118 -2.47 40.72 10.79
CA PRO A 118 -2.26 39.54 11.63
C PRO A 118 -3.53 38.70 11.81
N ASN A 119 -4.70 39.29 11.54
CA ASN A 119 -6.01 38.67 11.70
C ASN A 119 -6.60 38.32 10.32
N PRO A 120 -6.54 37.05 9.87
CA PRO A 120 -7.15 36.64 8.60
C PRO A 120 -8.68 36.55 8.71
N HIS A 121 -9.37 36.92 7.63
CA HIS A 121 -10.81 36.79 7.46
C HIS A 121 -11.13 36.14 6.11
N GLU A 122 -12.21 35.37 6.05
CA GLU A 122 -12.66 34.73 4.80
C GLU A 122 -12.96 35.76 3.68
N ASP A 123 -13.20 37.03 4.04
CA ASP A 123 -13.55 38.12 3.13
C ASP A 123 -12.47 39.22 3.01
N ASP A 124 -11.19 38.92 3.27
CA ASP A 124 -10.08 39.90 3.23
C ASP A 124 -9.93 40.62 1.87
N ALA A 125 -10.10 39.88 0.76
CA ALA A 125 -10.08 40.49 -0.57
C ALA A 125 -11.22 41.49 -0.74
N ARG A 126 -12.42 41.15 -0.23
CA ARG A 126 -13.60 42.01 -0.27
C ARG A 126 -13.40 43.25 0.58
N ARG A 127 -12.90 43.09 1.81
CA ARG A 127 -12.54 44.18 2.73
C ARG A 127 -11.55 45.15 2.09
N GLY A 128 -10.53 44.62 1.39
CA GLY A 128 -9.60 45.45 0.62
C GLY A 128 -10.29 46.30 -0.44
N VAL A 129 -11.20 45.70 -1.22
CA VAL A 129 -11.95 46.41 -2.25
C VAL A 129 -12.94 47.43 -1.66
N LEU A 130 -13.63 47.10 -0.57
CA LEU A 130 -14.48 48.05 0.17
C LEU A 130 -13.68 49.25 0.66
N SER A 131 -12.51 48.99 1.25
CA SER A 131 -11.58 50.01 1.69
C SER A 131 -11.17 50.92 0.52
N GLY A 132 -10.79 50.36 -0.63
CA GLY A 132 -10.45 51.15 -1.81
C GLY A 132 -11.60 52.03 -2.30
N LEU A 133 -12.82 51.47 -2.39
CA LEU A 133 -14.00 52.22 -2.82
C LEU A 133 -14.38 53.33 -1.84
N GLU A 134 -14.22 53.09 -0.54
CA GLU A 134 -14.47 54.09 0.50
C GLU A 134 -13.48 55.24 0.44
N ILE A 135 -12.18 54.96 0.20
CA ILE A 135 -11.15 56.00 0.00
C ILE A 135 -11.54 56.91 -1.17
N VAL A 136 -11.88 56.33 -2.33
CA VAL A 136 -12.31 57.09 -3.51
C VAL A 136 -13.56 57.92 -3.20
N ARG A 137 -14.53 57.34 -2.48
CA ARG A 137 -15.78 58.03 -2.10
C ARG A 137 -15.50 59.22 -1.17
N GLU A 138 -14.66 59.04 -0.16
CA GLU A 138 -14.33 60.09 0.81
C GLU A 138 -13.51 61.23 0.18
N ILE A 139 -12.55 60.91 -0.70
CA ILE A 139 -11.80 61.90 -1.46
C ILE A 139 -12.73 62.72 -2.35
N ARG A 140 -13.65 62.08 -3.10
CA ARG A 140 -14.66 62.79 -3.91
C ARG A 140 -15.62 63.64 -3.07
N ARG A 141 -16.07 63.12 -1.92
CA ARG A 141 -16.99 63.82 -1.01
C ARG A 141 -16.35 65.08 -0.40
N ARG A 142 -15.06 65.02 -0.04
CA ARG A 142 -14.32 66.13 0.59
C ARG A 142 -13.62 67.04 -0.42
N GLY A 143 -13.45 66.61 -1.67
CA GLY A 143 -12.76 67.33 -2.75
C GLY A 143 -13.13 68.82 -2.85
N PRO A 144 -14.41 69.20 -2.95
CA PRO A 144 -14.80 70.62 -3.07
C PRO A 144 -14.47 71.47 -1.83
N ALA A 145 -14.33 70.86 -0.65
CA ALA A 145 -13.91 71.56 0.57
C ALA A 145 -12.37 71.67 0.62
N LEU A 146 -11.67 70.59 0.29
CA LEU A 146 -10.20 70.54 0.21
C LEU A 146 -9.67 71.52 -0.85
N ARG A 147 -10.31 71.61 -2.03
CA ARG A 147 -9.95 72.58 -3.08
C ARG A 147 -10.12 74.03 -2.62
N ARG A 148 -11.11 74.32 -1.79
CA ARG A 148 -11.33 75.69 -1.24
C ARG A 148 -10.37 76.03 -0.11
N ALA A 149 -9.97 75.04 0.69
CA ALA A 149 -9.08 75.24 1.83
C ALA A 149 -7.60 75.25 1.42
N LEU A 150 -7.21 74.36 0.51
CA LEU A 150 -5.81 74.07 0.17
C LEU A 150 -5.47 74.37 -1.30
N GLY A 151 -6.44 74.78 -2.13
CA GLY A 151 -6.21 75.14 -3.53
C GLY A 151 -5.98 73.96 -4.50
N VAL A 152 -6.04 72.71 -4.02
CA VAL A 152 -5.69 71.49 -4.78
C VAL A 152 -6.90 70.60 -5.02
N ASP A 153 -7.05 70.07 -6.23
CA ASP A 153 -7.96 68.95 -6.52
C ASP A 153 -7.24 67.62 -6.24
N LEU A 154 -7.63 66.98 -5.13
CA LEU A 154 -7.02 65.74 -4.67
C LEU A 154 -7.62 64.53 -5.41
N HIS A 155 -6.76 63.70 -6.00
CA HIS A 155 -7.13 62.46 -6.67
C HIS A 155 -6.23 61.29 -6.23
N VAL A 156 -6.76 60.07 -6.30
CA VAL A 156 -6.05 58.86 -5.83
C VAL A 156 -6.02 57.77 -6.89
N ARG A 157 -4.96 56.99 -6.93
CA ARG A 157 -4.89 55.72 -7.68
C ARG A 157 -4.82 54.56 -6.71
N ILE A 158 -5.73 53.62 -6.85
CA ILE A 158 -5.79 52.44 -5.97
C ILE A 158 -5.71 51.19 -6.82
N ALA A 159 -4.84 50.27 -6.44
CA ALA A 159 -4.91 48.92 -6.98
C ALA A 159 -4.74 47.82 -5.94
N LEU A 160 -5.36 46.67 -6.22
CA LEU A 160 -5.28 45.48 -5.37
C LEU A 160 -4.82 44.25 -6.16
N HIS A 161 -3.96 43.47 -5.53
CA HIS A 161 -3.56 42.14 -6.02
C HIS A 161 -3.54 41.14 -4.86
N THR A 162 -4.05 39.94 -5.12
CA THR A 162 -4.06 38.84 -4.17
C THR A 162 -3.17 37.72 -4.68
N GLY A 163 -2.23 37.30 -3.84
CA GLY A 163 -1.25 36.28 -4.19
C GLY A 163 -0.62 35.63 -2.96
N MET A 164 0.17 34.59 -3.19
CA MET A 164 0.90 33.90 -2.11
C MET A 164 2.09 34.73 -1.66
N VAL A 165 2.22 34.89 -0.34
CA VAL A 165 3.33 35.57 0.31
C VAL A 165 3.86 34.74 1.46
N VAL A 166 5.12 34.96 1.80
CA VAL A 166 5.75 34.51 3.03
C VAL A 166 5.93 35.75 3.88
N ILE A 167 5.31 35.74 5.06
CA ILE A 167 5.49 36.80 6.06
C ILE A 167 6.63 36.32 6.95
N ASP A 168 7.74 37.04 7.03
CA ASP A 168 8.86 36.76 7.94
C ASP A 168 9.28 38.02 8.72
N ASP A 169 10.37 37.92 9.48
CA ASP A 169 10.90 38.99 10.32
C ASP A 169 11.37 40.25 9.57
N GLY A 170 11.54 40.18 8.25
CA GLY A 170 11.92 41.30 7.39
C GLY A 170 10.75 41.94 6.64
N GLY A 171 9.52 41.42 6.81
CA GLY A 171 8.31 41.91 6.17
C GLY A 171 7.67 40.87 5.23
N ILE A 172 6.98 41.36 4.21
CA ILE A 172 6.22 40.52 3.29
C ILE A 172 7.10 40.17 2.08
N VAL A 173 7.49 38.91 1.97
CA VAL A 173 8.29 38.40 0.85
C VAL A 173 7.39 37.64 -0.12
N GLY A 174 7.34 38.10 -1.38
CA GLY A 174 6.56 37.48 -2.44
C GLY A 174 6.40 38.40 -3.65
N ALA A 175 5.79 37.90 -4.73
CA ALA A 175 5.52 38.71 -5.91
C ALA A 175 4.37 39.71 -5.68
N ALA A 176 3.43 39.39 -4.78
CA ALA A 176 2.18 40.13 -4.58
C ALA A 176 2.35 41.63 -4.21
N PRO A 177 3.26 42.05 -3.30
CA PRO A 177 3.45 43.49 -3.02
C PRO A 177 3.96 44.27 -4.23
N ASN A 178 4.90 43.68 -4.99
CA ASN A 178 5.46 44.30 -6.20
C ASN A 178 4.44 44.35 -7.34
N GLU A 179 3.59 43.34 -7.47
CA GLU A 179 2.51 43.30 -8.45
C GLU A 179 1.41 44.31 -8.13
N ALA A 180 1.00 44.46 -6.87
CA ALA A 180 0.05 45.49 -6.46
C ALA A 180 0.55 46.92 -6.76
N ALA A 181 1.82 47.21 -6.45
CA ALA A 181 2.43 48.51 -6.74
C ALA A 181 2.50 48.80 -8.25
N ARG A 182 2.91 47.81 -9.06
CA ARG A 182 2.95 47.97 -10.52
C ARG A 182 1.55 48.11 -11.11
N LEU A 183 0.57 47.39 -10.57
CA LEU A 183 -0.82 47.50 -11.00
C LEU A 183 -1.39 48.88 -10.70
N GLN A 184 -1.05 49.50 -9.57
CA GLN A 184 -1.50 50.86 -9.23
C GLN A 184 -1.02 51.89 -10.25
N SER A 185 0.19 51.75 -10.82
CA SER A 185 0.69 52.67 -11.85
C SER A 185 -0.15 52.67 -13.13
N LEU A 186 -0.97 51.64 -13.34
CA LEU A 186 -1.89 51.48 -14.47
C LEU A 186 -3.32 51.93 -14.14
N ALA A 187 -3.61 52.27 -12.87
CA ALA A 187 -4.93 52.73 -12.47
C ALA A 187 -5.17 54.17 -12.95
N ASP A 188 -6.36 54.41 -13.52
CA ASP A 188 -6.83 55.77 -13.77
C ASP A 188 -7.03 56.52 -12.43
N PRO A 189 -7.01 57.86 -12.39
CA PRO A 189 -7.40 58.61 -11.20
C PRO A 189 -8.83 58.27 -10.72
N ASP A 190 -8.98 58.12 -9.41
CA ASP A 190 -10.20 57.81 -8.67
C ASP A 190 -10.90 56.51 -9.09
N VAL A 191 -10.12 55.52 -9.54
CA VAL A 191 -10.63 54.16 -9.74
C VAL A 191 -9.88 53.14 -8.89
N VAL A 192 -10.58 52.07 -8.53
CA VAL A 192 -10.00 50.91 -7.83
C VAL A 192 -9.75 49.84 -8.87
N LEU A 193 -8.48 49.61 -9.20
CA LEU A 193 -8.06 48.60 -10.18
C LEU A 193 -7.66 47.31 -9.46
N ILE A 194 -8.23 46.18 -9.82
CA ILE A 194 -7.92 44.88 -9.20
C ILE A 194 -7.36 43.91 -10.23
N SER A 195 -6.45 43.03 -9.79
CA SER A 195 -5.93 41.96 -10.63
C SER A 195 -7.00 40.90 -10.91
N GLU A 196 -6.73 40.04 -11.89
CA GLU A 196 -7.57 38.87 -12.16
C GLU A 196 -7.73 37.94 -10.96
N THR A 197 -6.68 37.83 -10.13
CA THR A 197 -6.68 37.03 -8.90
C THR A 197 -7.51 37.65 -7.78
N THR A 198 -7.44 38.97 -7.56
CA THR A 198 -8.29 39.64 -6.56
C THR A 198 -9.74 39.66 -7.02
N GLN A 199 -10.01 39.86 -8.32
CA GLN A 199 -11.37 39.82 -8.83
C GLN A 199 -12.06 38.49 -8.58
N ALA A 200 -11.36 37.37 -8.78
CA ALA A 200 -11.94 36.03 -8.59
C ALA A 200 -12.40 35.80 -7.14
N LEU A 201 -11.74 36.44 -6.17
CA LEU A 201 -12.05 36.30 -4.74
C LEU A 201 -13.16 37.24 -4.25
N VAL A 202 -13.45 38.30 -5.00
CA VAL A 202 -14.51 39.28 -4.66
C VAL A 202 -15.69 39.22 -5.63
N GLU A 203 -15.70 38.19 -6.47
CA GLU A 203 -16.77 37.88 -7.41
C GLU A 203 -18.09 37.66 -6.65
N GLY A 204 -19.20 38.14 -7.21
CA GLY A 204 -20.49 38.20 -6.50
C GLY A 204 -20.66 39.40 -5.55
N TYR A 205 -19.59 39.98 -5.02
CA TYR A 205 -19.65 41.10 -4.07
C TYR A 205 -19.58 42.50 -4.71
N PHE A 206 -19.00 42.64 -5.92
CA PHE A 206 -18.88 43.94 -6.62
C PHE A 206 -19.14 43.86 -8.13
N ASP A 207 -19.60 44.96 -8.72
CA ASP A 207 -19.59 45.16 -10.18
C ASP A 207 -18.19 45.61 -10.63
N VAL A 208 -17.66 45.00 -11.69
CA VAL A 208 -16.31 45.26 -12.23
C VAL A 208 -16.30 45.39 -13.76
N GLU A 209 -15.44 46.27 -14.29
CA GLU A 209 -15.22 46.50 -15.74
C GLU A 209 -13.82 46.01 -16.15
N ALA A 210 -13.72 45.15 -17.16
CA ALA A 210 -12.42 44.67 -17.66
C ALA A 210 -11.67 45.78 -18.41
N ARG A 211 -10.38 45.98 -18.10
CA ARG A 211 -9.50 46.99 -18.74
C ARG A 211 -8.42 46.40 -19.64
N GLY A 212 -8.40 45.07 -19.80
CA GLY A 212 -7.48 44.35 -20.67
C GLY A 212 -6.42 43.58 -19.89
N ARG A 213 -5.38 43.08 -20.60
CA ARG A 213 -4.22 42.44 -19.98
C ARG A 213 -3.05 43.41 -19.99
N ALA A 214 -2.38 43.54 -18.84
CA ALA A 214 -1.23 44.42 -18.69
C ALA A 214 0.07 43.61 -18.56
N GLU A 215 1.10 44.01 -19.30
CA GLU A 215 2.46 43.51 -19.12
C GLU A 215 3.10 44.20 -17.92
N LEU A 216 3.27 43.47 -16.83
CA LEU A 216 3.99 43.96 -15.65
C LEU A 216 5.46 43.54 -15.76
N ARG A 217 6.39 44.50 -15.68
CA ARG A 217 7.83 44.24 -15.78
C ARG A 217 8.27 43.16 -14.79
N GLY A 218 8.79 42.03 -15.29
CA GLY A 218 9.26 40.91 -14.46
C GLY A 218 8.19 39.89 -14.07
N VAL A 219 6.97 40.03 -14.58
CA VAL A 219 5.92 38.99 -14.55
C VAL A 219 5.89 38.31 -15.92
N PRO A 220 6.03 36.97 -16.00
CA PRO A 220 6.22 36.27 -17.28
C PRO A 220 4.97 36.22 -18.17
N VAL A 221 3.78 36.47 -17.62
CA VAL A 221 2.50 36.42 -18.33
C VAL A 221 1.73 37.73 -18.10
N PRO A 222 1.09 38.33 -19.12
CA PRO A 222 0.26 39.52 -18.94
C PRO A 222 -0.90 39.28 -17.97
N VAL A 223 -1.07 40.15 -16.98
CA VAL A 223 -2.09 40.04 -15.91
C VAL A 223 -3.38 40.75 -16.32
N GLY A 224 -4.54 40.09 -16.22
CA GLY A 224 -5.83 40.74 -16.45
C GLY A 224 -6.14 41.81 -15.39
N THR A 225 -6.65 42.97 -15.81
CA THR A 225 -6.96 44.10 -14.92
C THR A 225 -8.44 44.48 -15.00
N TYR A 226 -9.03 44.83 -13.85
CA TYR A 226 -10.47 45.12 -13.71
C TYR A 226 -10.69 46.36 -12.85
N VAL A 227 -11.56 47.26 -13.26
CA VAL A 227 -11.96 48.43 -12.46
C VAL A 227 -13.22 48.10 -11.66
N VAL A 228 -13.19 48.29 -10.36
CA VAL A 228 -14.37 48.10 -9.49
C VAL A 228 -15.25 49.34 -9.54
N THR A 229 -16.55 49.15 -9.82
CA THR A 229 -17.50 50.26 -9.99
C THR A 229 -18.46 50.43 -8.80
N ARG A 230 -18.97 49.35 -8.18
CA ARG A 230 -19.84 49.41 -6.98
C ARG A 230 -20.01 48.06 -6.24
N GLU A 231 -20.48 48.08 -5.00
CA GLU A 231 -20.81 46.88 -4.17
C GLU A 231 -22.24 46.32 -4.44
N ARG A 232 -22.43 45.01 -4.26
CA ARG A 232 -23.70 44.25 -4.32
C ARG A 232 -24.17 43.81 -2.92
N ALA A 233 -25.49 43.75 -2.66
CA ALA A 233 -26.05 43.47 -1.33
C ALA A 233 -26.72 42.08 -1.20
N SER A 234 -26.16 41.18 -0.36
CA SER A 234 -26.75 39.99 0.33
C SER A 234 -26.37 38.56 -0.14
N ALA A 235 -25.81 37.74 0.79
CA ALA A 235 -26.23 36.35 1.07
C ALA A 235 -25.71 35.79 2.44
N ARG A 236 -26.63 35.29 3.27
CA ARG A 236 -26.51 34.53 4.54
C ARG A 236 -27.64 33.46 4.49
N LEU A 237 -27.43 32.25 5.05
CA LEU A 237 -28.42 31.18 5.42
C LEU A 237 -28.93 30.16 4.34
N SER A 238 -28.48 28.89 4.36
CA SER A 238 -29.27 27.69 3.90
C SER A 238 -28.68 26.26 4.18
N ALA A 239 -27.75 26.03 5.12
CA ALA A 239 -27.03 24.73 5.21
C ALA A 239 -27.65 23.62 6.13
N ALA A 240 -28.98 23.49 6.17
CA ALA A 240 -29.65 22.41 6.93
C ALA A 240 -30.66 21.55 6.13
N ALA A 241 -30.79 21.76 4.81
CA ALA A 241 -31.69 20.98 3.92
C ALA A 241 -30.96 20.23 2.78
N SER A 242 -29.62 20.18 2.77
CA SER A 242 -28.80 19.98 1.57
C SER A 242 -28.34 18.54 1.28
N LEU A 243 -29.24 17.63 0.92
CA LEU A 243 -28.86 16.50 0.04
C LEU A 243 -29.70 16.59 -1.24
N THR A 244 -29.04 16.53 -2.40
CA THR A 244 -29.68 16.53 -3.72
C THR A 244 -30.49 15.25 -3.96
N PRO A 245 -31.59 15.31 -4.72
CA PRO A 245 -32.30 14.12 -5.21
C PRO A 245 -31.37 13.20 -6.01
N PHE A 246 -31.51 11.88 -5.77
CA PHE A 246 -30.79 10.87 -6.54
C PHE A 246 -31.31 10.83 -7.99
N THR A 247 -30.43 11.00 -8.98
CA THR A 247 -30.80 11.27 -10.38
C THR A 247 -29.91 10.53 -11.38
N GLY A 248 -30.47 10.03 -12.48
CA GLY A 248 -29.73 9.60 -13.69
C GLY A 248 -28.96 8.30 -13.57
N ARG A 249 -29.34 7.44 -12.63
CA ARG A 249 -28.66 6.17 -12.33
C ARG A 249 -29.65 5.01 -12.22
N GLU A 250 -30.82 5.16 -12.84
CA GLU A 250 -31.86 4.15 -12.89
C GLU A 250 -31.36 2.85 -13.54
N PRO A 251 -30.60 2.86 -14.66
CA PRO A 251 -30.06 1.63 -15.24
C PRO A 251 -29.12 0.89 -14.29
N GLU A 252 -28.24 1.61 -13.60
CA GLU A 252 -27.29 1.01 -12.64
C GLU A 252 -28.00 0.50 -11.38
N LEU A 253 -29.05 1.21 -10.91
CA LEU A 253 -29.93 0.72 -9.84
C LEU A 253 -30.67 -0.55 -10.25
N ASP A 254 -31.16 -0.64 -11.48
CA ASP A 254 -31.82 -1.84 -12.00
C ASP A 254 -30.85 -3.03 -12.07
N VAL A 255 -29.58 -2.79 -12.42
CA VAL A 255 -28.52 -3.80 -12.36
C VAL A 255 -28.29 -4.27 -10.93
N MET A 256 -28.23 -3.35 -9.96
CA MET A 256 -28.11 -3.70 -8.53
C MET A 256 -29.34 -4.49 -8.04
N ALA A 257 -30.54 -4.11 -8.44
CA ALA A 257 -31.78 -4.81 -8.09
C ALA A 257 -31.86 -6.20 -8.74
N ALA A 258 -31.36 -6.37 -9.97
CA ALA A 258 -31.25 -7.67 -10.61
C ALA A 258 -30.26 -8.57 -9.87
N ALA A 259 -29.04 -8.08 -9.56
CA ALA A 259 -28.07 -8.86 -8.81
C ALA A 259 -28.53 -9.20 -7.39
N TRP A 260 -29.32 -8.34 -6.76
CA TRP A 260 -29.96 -8.62 -5.48
C TRP A 260 -30.94 -9.81 -5.57
N ARG A 261 -31.74 -9.89 -6.65
CA ARG A 261 -32.62 -11.04 -6.89
C ARG A 261 -31.83 -12.31 -7.17
N ASP A 262 -30.80 -12.21 -8.02
CA ASP A 262 -29.88 -13.31 -8.33
C ASP A 262 -29.23 -13.85 -7.04
N ALA A 263 -28.80 -12.97 -6.14
CA ALA A 263 -28.29 -13.32 -4.82
C ALA A 263 -29.35 -14.02 -3.96
N GLY A 264 -30.60 -13.53 -3.95
CA GLY A 264 -31.72 -14.16 -3.24
C GLY A 264 -32.10 -15.56 -3.74
N GLU A 265 -31.81 -15.87 -5.00
CA GLU A 265 -32.01 -17.19 -5.64
C GLU A 265 -30.78 -18.11 -5.51
N GLY A 266 -29.63 -17.57 -5.08
CA GLY A 266 -28.38 -18.34 -4.93
C GLY A 266 -27.63 -18.54 -6.24
N ALA A 267 -27.78 -17.62 -7.20
CA ALA A 267 -27.08 -17.65 -8.47
C ALA A 267 -25.56 -17.44 -8.31
N ALA A 268 -24.78 -17.92 -9.28
CA ALA A 268 -23.33 -17.89 -9.22
C ALA A 268 -22.71 -16.48 -9.28
N ALA A 269 -23.41 -15.49 -9.85
CA ALA A 269 -22.93 -14.13 -10.08
C ALA A 269 -23.56 -13.11 -9.10
N ALA A 270 -23.46 -13.37 -7.79
CA ALA A 270 -23.99 -12.51 -6.73
C ALA A 270 -23.02 -11.36 -6.33
N ALA A 271 -22.26 -10.83 -7.29
CA ALA A 271 -21.28 -9.78 -7.05
C ALA A 271 -21.28 -8.70 -8.14
N ILE A 272 -21.20 -7.43 -7.72
CA ILE A 272 -21.09 -6.26 -8.58
C ILE A 272 -19.81 -5.50 -8.25
N MET A 273 -19.10 -5.02 -9.26
CA MET A 273 -18.00 -4.08 -9.10
C MET A 273 -18.33 -2.76 -9.79
N LEU A 274 -18.42 -1.70 -9.00
CA LEU A 274 -18.62 -0.33 -9.45
C LEU A 274 -17.25 0.34 -9.68
N SER A 275 -16.92 0.63 -10.93
CA SER A 275 -15.73 1.40 -11.30
C SER A 275 -16.08 2.83 -11.67
N GLY A 276 -15.16 3.77 -11.44
CA GLY A 276 -15.27 5.14 -11.92
C GLY A 276 -14.43 6.13 -11.13
N GLY A 277 -14.28 7.35 -11.65
CA GLY A 277 -13.56 8.45 -11.03
C GLY A 277 -13.99 8.81 -9.59
N ALA A 278 -13.15 9.60 -8.91
CA ALA A 278 -13.50 10.14 -7.60
C ALA A 278 -14.70 11.09 -7.72
N GLY A 279 -15.66 11.02 -6.79
CA GLY A 279 -16.84 11.90 -6.81
C GLY A 279 -17.92 11.53 -7.84
N ILE A 280 -17.75 10.46 -8.62
CA ILE A 280 -18.69 10.03 -9.66
C ILE A 280 -20.06 9.52 -9.13
N GLY A 281 -20.16 9.25 -7.83
CA GLY A 281 -21.40 8.82 -7.17
C GLY A 281 -21.47 7.36 -6.72
N LYS A 282 -20.37 6.59 -6.72
CA LYS A 282 -20.32 5.17 -6.30
C LYS A 282 -21.01 4.91 -4.95
N SER A 283 -20.57 5.57 -3.87
CA SER A 283 -21.16 5.37 -2.53
C SER A 283 -22.61 5.84 -2.46
N ARG A 284 -22.99 6.88 -3.21
CA ARG A 284 -24.38 7.39 -3.26
C ARG A 284 -25.33 6.38 -3.93
N LEU A 285 -24.89 5.74 -5.02
CA LEU A 285 -25.62 4.66 -5.69
C LEU A 285 -25.84 3.47 -4.75
N ILE A 286 -24.80 3.06 -4.01
CA ILE A 286 -24.88 1.97 -3.04
C ILE A 286 -25.88 2.27 -1.93
N MET A 287 -25.81 3.47 -1.35
CA MET A 287 -26.74 3.91 -0.30
C MET A 287 -28.19 3.93 -0.79
N GLU A 288 -28.43 4.45 -1.99
CA GLU A 288 -29.77 4.49 -2.60
C GLU A 288 -30.30 3.08 -2.86
N ALA A 289 -29.47 2.19 -3.42
CA ALA A 289 -29.83 0.80 -3.67
C ALA A 289 -30.17 0.08 -2.36
N ALA A 290 -29.32 0.22 -1.34
CA ALA A 290 -29.55 -0.36 -0.02
C ALA A 290 -30.87 0.09 0.60
N GLN A 291 -31.17 1.39 0.50
CA GLN A 291 -32.41 1.96 1.01
C GLN A 291 -33.64 1.43 0.25
N ARG A 292 -33.61 1.36 -1.09
CA ARG A 292 -34.73 0.84 -1.91
C ARG A 292 -34.96 -0.66 -1.69
N LEU A 293 -33.88 -1.43 -1.60
CA LEU A 293 -33.91 -2.88 -1.43
C LEU A 293 -34.15 -3.29 0.04
N ARG A 294 -34.10 -2.32 0.98
CA ARG A 294 -34.13 -2.56 2.43
C ARG A 294 -33.06 -3.57 2.86
N ALA A 295 -31.90 -3.48 2.22
CA ALA A 295 -30.76 -4.35 2.50
C ALA A 295 -30.01 -3.83 3.72
N GLU A 296 -29.59 -4.74 4.60
CA GLU A 296 -28.58 -4.43 5.61
C GLU A 296 -27.22 -4.23 4.92
N CYS A 297 -26.51 -3.14 5.24
CA CYS A 297 -25.20 -2.85 4.67
C CYS A 297 -24.06 -3.14 5.65
N LEU A 298 -23.23 -4.12 5.29
CA LEU A 298 -21.96 -4.39 5.95
C LEU A 298 -20.86 -3.66 5.17
N LEU A 299 -20.40 -2.52 5.69
CA LEU A 299 -19.38 -1.68 5.05
C LEU A 299 -17.96 -2.11 5.47
N CYS A 300 -17.09 -2.29 4.48
CA CYS A 300 -15.69 -2.67 4.58
C CYS A 300 -14.83 -1.62 3.83
N PRO A 301 -14.43 -0.52 4.48
CA PRO A 301 -13.63 0.52 3.84
C PRO A 301 -12.15 0.15 3.78
N CYS A 302 -11.57 0.15 2.59
CA CYS A 302 -10.12 0.00 2.41
C CYS A 302 -9.40 1.34 2.60
N SER A 303 -8.13 1.30 3.02
CA SER A 303 -7.35 2.49 3.37
C SER A 303 -5.92 2.37 2.88
N GLY A 304 -5.42 3.42 2.24
CA GLY A 304 -4.05 3.45 1.72
C GLY A 304 -2.97 3.28 2.80
N TYR A 305 -3.32 3.46 4.08
CA TYR A 305 -2.42 3.31 5.23
C TYR A 305 -2.32 1.87 5.77
N HIS A 306 -3.19 0.96 5.33
CA HIS A 306 -3.29 -0.39 5.87
C HIS A 306 -3.15 -1.49 4.80
N GLN A 307 -2.55 -1.16 3.65
CA GLN A 307 -2.34 -2.09 2.54
C GLN A 307 -1.46 -3.30 2.90
N THR A 308 -0.64 -3.18 3.95
CA THR A 308 0.21 -4.28 4.44
C THR A 308 -0.29 -4.88 5.76
N THR A 309 -1.46 -4.45 6.25
CA THR A 309 -2.07 -5.00 7.46
C THR A 309 -3.13 -6.03 7.07
N SER A 310 -2.82 -7.32 7.25
CA SER A 310 -3.70 -8.43 6.85
C SER A 310 -5.12 -8.30 7.43
N LEU A 311 -6.11 -8.41 6.55
CA LEU A 311 -7.54 -8.33 6.84
C LEU A 311 -7.99 -7.04 7.53
N HIS A 312 -7.25 -5.94 7.41
CA HIS A 312 -7.59 -4.71 8.14
C HIS A 312 -9.03 -4.25 7.86
N ALA A 313 -9.40 -4.15 6.59
CA ALA A 313 -10.73 -3.69 6.18
C ALA A 313 -11.83 -4.68 6.62
N PHE A 314 -11.58 -5.97 6.42
CA PHE A 314 -12.58 -7.01 6.69
C PHE A 314 -12.77 -7.32 8.18
N ARG A 315 -11.75 -7.07 9.01
CA ARG A 315 -11.84 -7.22 10.47
C ARG A 315 -12.98 -6.41 11.06
N GLY A 316 -13.20 -5.19 10.60
CA GLY A 316 -14.31 -4.35 11.08
C GLY A 316 -15.68 -4.97 10.81
N VAL A 317 -15.82 -5.73 9.71
CA VAL A 317 -17.04 -6.50 9.42
C VAL A 317 -17.19 -7.67 10.39
N LEU A 318 -16.12 -8.44 10.60
CA LEU A 318 -16.13 -9.58 11.53
C LEU A 318 -16.40 -9.14 12.98
N GLU A 319 -15.77 -8.05 13.42
CA GLU A 319 -16.02 -7.46 14.74
C GLU A 319 -17.49 -7.05 14.88
N ARG A 320 -18.07 -6.38 13.88
CA ARG A 320 -19.49 -6.00 13.88
C ARG A 320 -20.42 -7.22 13.92
N VAL A 321 -20.14 -8.24 13.11
CA VAL A 321 -20.92 -9.49 13.07
C VAL A 321 -20.91 -10.21 14.42
N CYS A 322 -19.78 -10.16 15.14
CA CYS A 322 -19.65 -10.74 16.47
C CYS A 322 -20.14 -9.81 17.60
N GLY A 323 -20.48 -8.54 17.32
CA GLY A 323 -20.76 -7.53 18.35
C GLY A 323 -19.52 -7.15 19.19
N ILE A 324 -18.33 -7.35 18.65
CA ILE A 324 -17.05 -7.02 19.28
C ILE A 324 -16.80 -5.51 19.16
N GLU A 325 -16.49 -4.89 20.29
CA GLU A 325 -16.12 -3.49 20.39
C GLU A 325 -14.61 -3.34 20.59
N HIS A 326 -14.08 -2.14 20.31
CA HIS A 326 -12.65 -1.88 20.47
C HIS A 326 -12.18 -1.95 21.93
N GLU A 327 -13.07 -1.67 22.88
CA GLU A 327 -12.78 -1.65 24.32
C GLU A 327 -12.84 -3.05 24.96
N ASP A 328 -13.36 -4.06 24.25
CA ASP A 328 -13.45 -5.42 24.76
C ASP A 328 -12.06 -6.00 25.02
N GLY A 329 -11.85 -6.50 26.24
CA GLY A 329 -10.63 -7.24 26.57
C GLY A 329 -10.52 -8.58 25.80
N PRO A 330 -9.33 -9.21 25.72
CA PRO A 330 -9.14 -10.49 25.02
C PRO A 330 -10.17 -11.57 25.36
N ALA A 331 -10.53 -11.71 26.66
CA ALA A 331 -11.50 -12.68 27.13
C ALA A 331 -12.94 -12.38 26.67
N GLU A 332 -13.33 -11.10 26.64
CA GLU A 332 -14.66 -10.65 26.19
C GLU A 332 -14.81 -10.82 24.68
N ARG A 333 -13.77 -10.45 23.92
CA ARG A 333 -13.70 -10.68 22.46
C ARG A 333 -13.88 -12.15 22.13
N LEU A 334 -13.21 -13.04 22.86
CA LEU A 334 -13.33 -14.48 22.70
C LEU A 334 -14.74 -14.99 23.05
N ALA A 335 -15.34 -14.50 24.14
CA ALA A 335 -16.70 -14.90 24.52
C ALA A 335 -17.74 -14.49 23.46
N LYS A 336 -17.62 -13.27 22.92
CA LYS A 336 -18.48 -12.76 21.85
C LYS A 336 -18.28 -13.54 20.55
N LEU A 337 -17.04 -13.84 20.18
CA LEU A 337 -16.75 -14.70 19.04
C LEU A 337 -17.36 -16.11 19.21
N ARG A 338 -17.21 -16.74 20.39
CA ARG A 338 -17.85 -18.03 20.69
C ARG A 338 -19.36 -17.98 20.56
N ALA A 339 -19.99 -16.91 21.03
CA ALA A 339 -21.43 -16.75 20.92
C ALA A 339 -21.90 -16.65 19.45
N ALA A 340 -21.11 -16.03 18.58
CA ALA A 340 -21.44 -15.86 17.17
C ALA A 340 -21.10 -17.08 16.29
N ALA A 341 -19.95 -17.73 16.53
CA ALA A 341 -19.42 -18.82 15.70
C ALA A 341 -19.65 -20.24 16.28
N GLY A 342 -20.03 -20.35 17.56
CA GLY A 342 -20.07 -21.61 18.29
C GLY A 342 -18.68 -22.12 18.71
N ASP A 343 -18.66 -23.24 19.45
CA ASP A 343 -17.41 -23.90 19.92
C ASP A 343 -16.86 -24.92 18.90
N GLY A 344 -17.08 -24.70 17.60
CA GLY A 344 -16.62 -25.59 16.53
C GLY A 344 -15.12 -25.46 16.23
N GLY A 345 -14.62 -26.31 15.33
CA GLY A 345 -13.22 -26.29 14.88
C GLY A 345 -12.77 -25.01 14.18
N ASP A 346 -13.70 -24.13 13.82
CA ASP A 346 -13.46 -22.83 13.18
C ASP A 346 -13.11 -21.72 14.18
N LEU A 347 -13.40 -21.90 15.47
CA LEU A 347 -13.20 -20.89 16.50
C LEU A 347 -11.74 -20.41 16.62
N PRO A 348 -10.71 -21.30 16.68
CA PRO A 348 -9.32 -20.86 16.75
C PRO A 348 -8.89 -20.10 15.49
N LEU A 349 -9.41 -20.51 14.32
CA LEU A 349 -9.09 -19.90 13.03
C LEU A 349 -9.66 -18.48 12.93
N LEU A 350 -10.90 -18.28 13.37
CA LEU A 350 -11.54 -16.97 13.46
C LEU A 350 -10.89 -16.06 14.50
N ALA A 351 -10.45 -16.61 15.63
CA ALA A 351 -9.73 -15.87 16.66
C ALA A 351 -8.40 -15.32 16.10
N THR A 352 -7.66 -16.12 15.32
CA THR A 352 -6.45 -15.66 14.60
C THR A 352 -6.77 -14.51 13.64
N ALA A 353 -7.82 -14.64 12.82
CA ALA A 353 -8.23 -13.59 11.87
C ALA A 353 -8.60 -12.26 12.56
N LEU A 354 -9.16 -12.33 13.76
CA LEU A 354 -9.52 -11.18 14.61
C LEU A 354 -8.37 -10.69 15.51
N SER A 355 -7.20 -11.34 15.46
CA SER A 355 -6.07 -11.18 16.38
C SER A 355 -6.47 -11.23 17.86
N ILE A 356 -7.31 -12.20 18.21
CA ILE A 356 -7.65 -12.52 19.60
C ILE A 356 -6.57 -13.47 20.12
N PRO A 357 -5.88 -13.14 21.23
CA PRO A 357 -4.91 -14.04 21.87
C PRO A 357 -5.50 -15.43 22.13
N LEU A 358 -4.76 -16.47 21.75
CA LEU A 358 -5.22 -17.87 21.76
C LEU A 358 -4.92 -18.59 23.09
N ASP A 359 -4.55 -17.87 24.14
CA ASP A 359 -4.08 -18.44 25.41
C ASP A 359 -5.08 -19.39 26.11
N ALA A 360 -6.36 -19.38 25.67
CA ALA A 360 -7.46 -20.20 26.18
C ALA A 360 -8.11 -21.11 25.12
N ILE A 361 -7.49 -21.28 23.94
CA ILE A 361 -7.99 -22.11 22.84
C ILE A 361 -6.85 -23.03 22.39
N GLU A 362 -7.12 -24.34 22.35
CA GLU A 362 -6.15 -25.30 21.82
C GLU A 362 -5.91 -24.98 20.32
N PRO A 363 -4.68 -24.67 19.89
CA PRO A 363 -4.41 -24.33 18.50
C PRO A 363 -4.78 -25.51 17.60
N PRO A 364 -5.30 -25.28 16.37
CA PRO A 364 -5.59 -26.37 15.45
C PRO A 364 -4.30 -27.16 15.19
N ALA A 365 -4.36 -28.46 15.40
CA ALA A 365 -3.22 -29.37 15.39
C ALA A 365 -2.35 -29.25 14.12
N GLU A 366 -1.02 -29.27 14.30
CA GLU A 366 0.00 -29.58 13.28
C GLU A 366 -0.34 -29.09 11.85
N MET A 367 -0.51 -27.79 11.62
CA MET A 367 -0.78 -27.25 10.27
C MET A 367 0.15 -26.07 9.95
N GLU A 368 0.50 -25.94 8.68
CA GLU A 368 1.27 -24.80 8.18
C GLU A 368 0.45 -23.51 8.32
N PRO A 369 1.11 -22.38 8.66
CA PRO A 369 0.44 -21.08 8.79
C PRO A 369 -0.40 -20.71 7.56
N GLY A 370 0.07 -20.99 6.36
CA GLY A 370 -0.67 -20.72 5.12
C GLY A 370 -2.00 -21.49 5.04
N LYS A 371 -2.04 -22.74 5.53
CA LYS A 371 -3.26 -23.55 5.58
C LYS A 371 -4.21 -23.09 6.67
N LEU A 372 -3.66 -22.75 7.84
CA LEU A 372 -4.44 -22.13 8.92
C LEU A 372 -5.08 -20.82 8.44
N ARG A 373 -4.33 -19.98 7.72
CA ARG A 373 -4.85 -18.77 7.09
C ARG A 373 -5.97 -19.09 6.09
N GLU A 374 -5.77 -20.04 5.18
CA GLU A 374 -6.81 -20.47 4.22
C GLU A 374 -8.11 -20.88 4.93
N LEU A 375 -8.00 -21.73 5.96
CA LEU A 375 -9.15 -22.18 6.75
C LEU A 375 -9.77 -21.03 7.54
N ALA A 376 -8.97 -20.10 8.07
CA ALA A 376 -9.45 -18.88 8.72
C ALA A 376 -10.22 -17.96 7.78
N LEU A 377 -9.77 -17.79 6.54
CA LEU A 377 -10.53 -17.04 5.53
C LEU A 377 -11.85 -17.74 5.22
N GLN A 378 -11.85 -19.07 5.06
CA GLN A 378 -13.07 -19.85 4.84
C GLN A 378 -14.04 -19.73 6.02
N ALA A 379 -13.54 -19.82 7.25
CA ALA A 379 -14.32 -19.65 8.47
C ALA A 379 -14.88 -18.22 8.59
N ALA A 380 -14.08 -17.19 8.33
CA ALA A 380 -14.50 -15.79 8.33
C ALA A 380 -15.64 -15.53 7.35
N VAL A 381 -15.52 -16.11 6.14
CA VAL A 381 -16.58 -16.09 5.14
C VAL A 381 -17.82 -16.84 5.63
N GLY A 382 -17.65 -18.02 6.23
CA GLY A 382 -18.74 -18.79 6.83
C GLY A 382 -19.48 -18.04 7.95
N LEU A 383 -18.76 -17.28 8.77
CA LEU A 383 -19.33 -16.48 9.85
C LEU A 383 -20.19 -15.33 9.31
N VAL A 384 -19.67 -14.56 8.34
CA VAL A 384 -20.45 -13.51 7.66
C VAL A 384 -21.69 -14.11 7.00
N GLN A 385 -21.55 -15.27 6.35
CA GLN A 385 -22.67 -15.98 5.73
C GLN A 385 -23.72 -16.44 6.76
N SER A 386 -23.30 -16.91 7.93
CA SER A 386 -24.20 -17.39 8.99
C SER A 386 -24.97 -16.23 9.63
N HIS A 387 -24.34 -15.07 9.77
CA HIS A 387 -24.99 -13.83 10.20
C HIS A 387 -26.08 -13.39 9.20
N VAL A 388 -25.77 -13.47 7.90
CA VAL A 388 -26.67 -13.09 6.80
C VAL A 388 -27.75 -14.15 6.54
N ALA A 389 -27.62 -15.37 7.06
CA ALA A 389 -28.69 -16.38 6.95
C ALA A 389 -30.01 -15.94 7.65
N ALA A 390 -29.98 -14.91 8.50
CA ALA A 390 -31.15 -14.31 9.15
C ALA A 390 -31.92 -13.29 8.27
N GLY A 391 -31.34 -12.81 7.16
CA GLY A 391 -31.94 -11.83 6.26
C GLY A 391 -30.99 -11.42 5.13
N ALA A 392 -31.50 -11.05 3.96
CA ALA A 392 -30.65 -10.69 2.83
C ALA A 392 -29.80 -9.44 3.15
N ALA A 393 -28.49 -9.47 2.85
CA ALA A 393 -27.54 -8.40 3.16
C ALA A 393 -26.63 -8.04 1.99
N MET A 394 -26.14 -6.80 2.02
CA MET A 394 -25.18 -6.25 1.07
C MET A 394 -23.83 -6.05 1.75
N LEU A 395 -22.81 -6.81 1.34
CA LEU A 395 -21.43 -6.63 1.79
C LEU A 395 -20.73 -5.65 0.84
N VAL A 396 -20.49 -4.44 1.32
CA VAL A 396 -19.90 -3.34 0.53
C VAL A 396 -18.43 -3.21 0.86
N ILE A 397 -17.57 -3.38 -0.13
CA ILE A 397 -16.12 -3.23 -0.02
C ILE A 397 -15.72 -1.97 -0.77
N GLU A 398 -15.34 -0.94 -0.01
CA GLU A 398 -15.05 0.38 -0.57
C GLU A 398 -13.56 0.56 -0.89
N ASP A 399 -13.28 1.16 -2.06
CA ASP A 399 -11.95 1.53 -2.52
C ASP A 399 -10.93 0.37 -2.59
N LEU A 400 -11.28 -0.71 -3.32
CA LEU A 400 -10.46 -1.94 -3.46
C LEU A 400 -9.01 -1.72 -3.88
N HIS A 401 -8.71 -0.63 -4.57
CA HIS A 401 -7.35 -0.24 -4.94
C HIS A 401 -6.43 0.05 -3.74
N TRP A 402 -6.98 0.09 -2.52
CA TRP A 402 -6.24 0.19 -1.26
C TRP A 402 -6.42 -1.04 -0.36
N ALA A 403 -6.99 -2.13 -0.85
CA ALA A 403 -7.15 -3.36 -0.09
C ALA A 403 -5.79 -4.03 0.17
N ASP A 404 -5.63 -4.66 1.33
CA ASP A 404 -4.51 -5.58 1.58
C ASP A 404 -4.68 -6.90 0.82
N GLU A 405 -3.57 -7.59 0.55
CA GLU A 405 -3.54 -8.86 -0.20
C GLU A 405 -4.42 -9.95 0.44
N THR A 406 -4.45 -10.07 1.77
CA THR A 406 -5.33 -11.02 2.44
C THR A 406 -6.81 -10.68 2.27
N THR A 407 -7.18 -9.39 2.30
CA THR A 407 -8.54 -8.96 2.00
C THR A 407 -8.92 -9.32 0.56
N LEU A 408 -8.02 -9.15 -0.42
CA LEU A 408 -8.26 -9.58 -1.81
C LEU A 408 -8.42 -11.10 -1.93
N ASP A 409 -7.59 -11.88 -1.24
CA ASP A 409 -7.70 -13.35 -1.19
C ASP A 409 -9.06 -13.78 -0.59
N LEU A 410 -9.50 -13.14 0.49
CA LEU A 410 -10.80 -13.39 1.13
C LEU A 410 -11.96 -13.07 0.19
N ILE A 411 -11.90 -11.96 -0.54
CA ILE A 411 -12.90 -11.61 -1.57
C ILE A 411 -12.93 -12.70 -2.65
N GLY A 412 -11.76 -13.17 -3.10
CA GLY A 412 -11.69 -14.30 -4.03
C GLY A 412 -12.39 -15.56 -3.51
N VAL A 413 -12.25 -15.87 -2.22
CA VAL A 413 -12.97 -17.00 -1.57
C VAL A 413 -14.48 -16.76 -1.54
N LEU A 414 -14.93 -15.55 -1.19
CA LEU A 414 -16.35 -15.16 -1.23
C LEU A 414 -16.97 -15.32 -2.62
N LEU A 415 -16.27 -14.84 -3.64
CA LEU A 415 -16.76 -14.81 -5.02
C LEU A 415 -16.87 -16.22 -5.63
N ARG A 416 -15.95 -17.14 -5.30
CA ARG A 416 -15.98 -18.52 -5.82
C ARG A 416 -17.06 -19.40 -5.17
N ARG A 417 -17.57 -19.01 -4.00
CA ARG A 417 -18.60 -19.74 -3.25
C ARG A 417 -19.80 -18.84 -2.96
N PRO A 418 -20.54 -18.40 -4.00
CA PRO A 418 -21.70 -17.54 -3.83
C PRO A 418 -22.75 -18.24 -2.98
N ARG A 419 -23.42 -17.47 -2.12
CA ARG A 419 -24.45 -17.98 -1.19
C ARG A 419 -25.72 -17.18 -1.31
N ARG A 420 -26.82 -17.89 -1.07
CA ARG A 420 -28.16 -17.32 -1.10
C ARG A 420 -28.29 -16.19 -0.06
N GLY A 421 -28.77 -15.04 -0.50
CA GLY A 421 -29.07 -13.88 0.36
C GLY A 421 -27.91 -12.90 0.59
N LEU A 422 -26.73 -13.09 -0.02
CA LEU A 422 -25.60 -12.16 0.09
C LEU A 422 -25.25 -11.54 -1.26
N LEU A 423 -25.36 -10.22 -1.38
CA LEU A 423 -24.85 -9.46 -2.52
C LEU A 423 -23.52 -8.80 -2.14
N VAL A 424 -22.44 -9.12 -2.87
CA VAL A 424 -21.14 -8.48 -2.70
C VAL A 424 -21.04 -7.28 -3.64
N VAL A 425 -20.79 -6.09 -3.10
CA VAL A 425 -20.62 -4.85 -3.88
C VAL A 425 -19.22 -4.31 -3.66
N LEU A 426 -18.44 -4.25 -4.73
CA LEU A 426 -17.06 -3.81 -4.73
C LEU A 426 -16.99 -2.42 -5.37
N THR A 427 -16.15 -1.52 -4.86
CA THR A 427 -15.87 -0.25 -5.54
C THR A 427 -14.38 -0.07 -5.82
N ALA A 428 -14.04 0.42 -7.01
CA ALA A 428 -12.65 0.68 -7.37
C ALA A 428 -12.51 1.86 -8.34
N ARG A 429 -11.27 2.26 -8.62
CA ARG A 429 -10.94 3.17 -9.72
C ARG A 429 -10.83 2.37 -11.02
N GLU A 430 -11.00 3.04 -12.16
CA GLU A 430 -10.97 2.43 -13.51
C GLU A 430 -9.71 1.62 -13.81
N GLN A 431 -8.57 1.99 -13.21
CA GLN A 431 -7.27 1.35 -13.43
C GLN A 431 -7.05 0.09 -12.57
N PHE A 432 -7.94 -0.22 -11.64
CA PHE A 432 -7.77 -1.36 -10.75
C PHE A 432 -8.06 -2.68 -11.48
N GLN A 433 -7.07 -3.56 -11.52
CA GLN A 433 -7.23 -4.91 -12.04
C GLN A 433 -7.46 -5.90 -10.89
N PRO A 434 -8.66 -6.49 -10.77
CA PRO A 434 -8.91 -7.49 -9.74
C PRO A 434 -8.13 -8.78 -10.01
N PRO A 435 -7.67 -9.48 -8.95
CA PRO A 435 -6.91 -10.73 -9.08
C PRO A 435 -7.77 -11.98 -9.37
N TRP A 436 -9.06 -11.82 -9.66
CA TRP A 436 -9.99 -12.90 -9.95
C TRP A 436 -10.59 -12.78 -11.36
N PRO A 437 -11.07 -13.89 -11.96
CA PRO A 437 -11.66 -13.88 -13.30
C PRO A 437 -12.86 -12.94 -13.40
N ASP A 438 -13.00 -12.27 -14.55
CA ASP A 438 -14.09 -11.31 -14.81
C ASP A 438 -15.49 -11.93 -14.73
N GLU A 439 -15.59 -13.24 -14.96
CA GLU A 439 -16.84 -14.01 -14.89
C GLU A 439 -17.47 -14.05 -13.49
N LEU A 440 -16.65 -13.85 -12.44
CA LEU A 440 -17.12 -13.90 -11.05
C LEU A 440 -17.81 -12.60 -10.61
N VAL A 441 -17.63 -11.50 -11.33
CA VAL A 441 -18.12 -10.18 -10.90
C VAL A 441 -18.69 -9.40 -12.07
N ARG A 442 -19.95 -8.95 -11.94
CA ARG A 442 -20.56 -8.06 -12.92
C ARG A 442 -19.97 -6.66 -12.76
N ARG A 443 -19.16 -6.22 -13.73
CA ARG A 443 -18.59 -4.87 -13.75
C ARG A 443 -19.62 -3.85 -14.25
N VAL A 444 -19.72 -2.74 -13.53
CA VAL A 444 -20.54 -1.58 -13.89
C VAL A 444 -19.66 -0.35 -13.81
N GLU A 445 -19.36 0.21 -14.97
CA GLU A 445 -18.60 1.45 -15.06
C GLU A 445 -19.55 2.64 -14.96
N LEU A 446 -19.33 3.46 -13.93
CA LEU A 446 -20.09 4.69 -13.76
C LEU A 446 -19.49 5.77 -14.64
N ASN A 447 -20.15 6.02 -15.76
CA ASN A 447 -19.83 7.14 -16.62
C ASN A 447 -20.26 8.46 -15.98
N PRO A 448 -19.67 9.60 -16.36
CA PRO A 448 -20.20 10.90 -15.98
C PRO A 448 -21.69 11.02 -16.34
N LEU A 449 -22.47 11.68 -15.48
CA LEU A 449 -23.89 11.91 -15.72
C LEU A 449 -24.08 12.74 -16.99
N SER A 450 -25.09 12.40 -17.76
CA SER A 450 -25.46 13.17 -18.94
C SER A 450 -26.00 14.54 -18.54
N ARG A 451 -25.93 15.48 -19.48
CA ARG A 451 -26.43 16.84 -19.28
C ARG A 451 -27.89 16.90 -18.77
N PRO A 452 -28.87 16.14 -19.32
CA PRO A 452 -30.23 16.12 -18.78
C PRO A 452 -30.34 15.61 -17.34
N GLU A 453 -29.50 14.65 -16.95
CA GLU A 453 -29.47 14.09 -15.61
C GLU A 453 -28.87 15.08 -14.61
N LEU A 454 -27.83 15.80 -15.01
CA LEU A 454 -27.26 16.90 -14.24
C LEU A 454 -28.24 18.09 -14.11
N GLU A 455 -29.01 18.39 -15.16
CA GLU A 455 -30.08 19.41 -15.13
C GLU A 455 -31.13 19.02 -14.06
N THR A 456 -31.58 17.77 -14.10
CA THR A 456 -32.55 17.23 -13.12
C THR A 456 -31.98 17.20 -11.70
N MET A 457 -30.70 16.84 -11.54
CA MET A 457 -30.02 16.84 -10.24
C MET A 457 -29.90 18.26 -9.67
N ALA A 458 -29.66 19.24 -10.52
CA ALA A 458 -29.57 20.65 -10.14
C ALA A 458 -30.93 21.25 -9.75
N GLU A 459 -32.01 20.88 -10.44
CA GLU A 459 -33.39 21.28 -10.10
C GLU A 459 -33.78 20.87 -8.68
N GLY A 460 -33.21 19.77 -8.19
CA GLY A 460 -33.41 19.26 -6.85
C GLY A 460 -32.67 20.00 -5.73
N VAL A 461 -31.71 20.86 -6.06
CA VAL A 461 -31.03 21.75 -5.10
C VAL A 461 -31.94 22.96 -4.87
N GLN A 462 -32.94 22.85 -3.98
CA GLN A 462 -33.85 23.97 -3.70
C GLN A 462 -33.09 25.25 -3.24
N ASP A 463 -33.59 26.41 -3.69
CA ASP A 463 -33.16 27.81 -3.43
C ASP A 463 -32.05 28.46 -4.29
N CYS A 464 -31.50 27.82 -5.33
CA CYS A 464 -30.35 28.41 -6.05
C CYS A 464 -30.68 29.45 -7.15
N GLY A 465 -31.95 29.70 -7.52
CA GLY A 465 -32.33 30.74 -8.50
C GLY A 465 -31.68 30.60 -9.90
N LEU A 466 -31.05 29.46 -10.16
CA LEU A 466 -30.30 29.11 -11.36
C LEU A 466 -31.26 28.63 -12.45
N ALA A 467 -31.36 29.37 -13.56
CA ALA A 467 -32.14 28.97 -14.73
C ALA A 467 -31.45 29.40 -16.03
N GLY A 468 -31.71 28.66 -17.13
CA GLY A 468 -31.21 28.99 -18.47
C GLY A 468 -29.71 28.71 -18.66
N GLU A 469 -29.02 29.59 -19.38
CA GLU A 469 -27.63 29.39 -19.85
C GLU A 469 -26.59 29.17 -18.72
N ARG A 470 -26.82 29.69 -17.51
CA ARG A 470 -25.86 29.60 -16.39
C ARG A 470 -25.84 28.24 -15.71
N LEU A 471 -27.01 27.62 -15.59
CA LEU A 471 -27.10 26.24 -15.10
C LEU A 471 -26.43 25.31 -16.12
N ALA A 472 -26.71 25.54 -17.40
CA ALA A 472 -26.03 24.87 -18.51
C ALA A 472 -24.49 25.00 -18.42
N GLU A 473 -23.96 26.16 -18.07
CA GLU A 473 -22.51 26.39 -17.92
C GLU A 473 -21.92 25.66 -16.70
N LEU A 474 -22.62 25.60 -15.55
CA LEU A 474 -22.17 24.85 -14.36
C LEU A 474 -22.18 23.34 -14.61
N ILE A 475 -23.17 22.88 -15.35
CA ILE A 475 -23.29 21.50 -15.80
C ILE A 475 -22.13 21.16 -16.74
N ASP A 476 -21.84 22.02 -17.71
CA ASP A 476 -20.70 21.83 -18.63
C ASP A 476 -19.35 21.85 -17.86
N ARG A 477 -19.20 22.65 -16.79
CA ARG A 477 -17.99 22.69 -15.93
C ARG A 477 -17.87 21.54 -14.94
N SER A 478 -18.97 20.89 -14.58
CA SER A 478 -18.94 19.71 -13.72
C SER A 478 -18.36 18.49 -14.43
N ASP A 479 -18.22 18.56 -15.76
CA ASP A 479 -17.74 17.48 -16.63
C ASP A 479 -18.47 16.15 -16.38
N GLY A 480 -19.77 16.23 -16.06
CA GLY A 480 -20.58 15.05 -15.73
C GLY A 480 -20.38 14.49 -14.32
N ILE A 481 -19.50 15.05 -13.48
CA ILE A 481 -19.19 14.52 -12.14
C ILE A 481 -20.20 15.06 -11.10
N PRO A 482 -21.06 14.21 -10.50
CA PRO A 482 -22.15 14.66 -9.61
C PRO A 482 -21.66 15.45 -8.40
N LEU A 483 -20.58 14.97 -7.74
CA LEU A 483 -19.98 15.68 -6.61
C LEU A 483 -19.48 17.08 -7.01
N TYR A 484 -18.96 17.23 -8.24
CA TYR A 484 -18.48 18.51 -8.73
C TYR A 484 -19.65 19.45 -8.98
N LEU A 485 -20.73 18.97 -9.59
CA LEU A 485 -21.94 19.77 -9.76
C LEU A 485 -22.52 20.21 -8.40
N GLU A 486 -22.60 19.34 -7.40
CA GLU A 486 -23.07 19.72 -6.06
C GLU A 486 -22.23 20.83 -5.45
N GLU A 487 -20.91 20.71 -5.52
CA GLU A 487 -19.99 21.70 -4.97
C GLU A 487 -20.01 23.00 -5.81
N LEU A 488 -20.13 22.91 -7.13
CA LEU A 488 -20.27 24.07 -8.04
C LEU A 488 -21.60 24.81 -7.79
N ILE A 489 -22.72 24.11 -7.60
CA ILE A 489 -24.01 24.74 -7.27
C ILE A 489 -23.98 25.32 -5.85
N ARG A 490 -23.37 24.62 -4.87
CA ARG A 490 -23.21 25.14 -3.50
C ARG A 490 -22.30 26.37 -3.43
N SER A 491 -21.32 26.47 -4.32
CA SER A 491 -20.38 27.60 -4.40
C SER A 491 -20.83 28.70 -5.35
N PHE A 492 -21.88 28.49 -6.16
CA PHE A 492 -22.39 29.47 -7.11
C PHE A 492 -23.32 30.50 -6.46
N ASP A 493 -23.06 31.79 -6.71
CA ASP A 493 -23.95 32.90 -6.33
C ASP A 493 -24.82 33.31 -7.54
N ALA A 494 -26.15 33.16 -7.41
CA ALA A 494 -27.14 33.46 -8.45
C ALA A 494 -27.07 34.89 -9.03
N ARG A 495 -26.40 35.80 -8.34
CA ARG A 495 -26.36 37.23 -8.66
C ARG A 495 -25.23 37.63 -9.62
N ASP A 496 -24.27 36.75 -9.95
CA ASP A 496 -23.15 37.07 -10.84
C ASP A 496 -23.09 36.21 -12.14
N PRO A 497 -23.35 36.79 -13.34
CA PRO A 497 -23.33 36.06 -14.61
C PRO A 497 -21.97 35.58 -15.13
N ARG A 498 -20.83 35.93 -14.51
CA ARG A 498 -19.49 35.66 -15.08
C ARG A 498 -18.59 34.73 -14.26
N ALA A 499 -19.11 34.16 -13.17
CA ALA A 499 -18.39 33.30 -12.21
C ALA A 499 -17.77 32.01 -12.78
N LEU A 500 -18.04 31.68 -14.04
CA LEU A 500 -17.63 30.42 -14.63
C LEU A 500 -16.33 30.44 -15.44
N SER A 501 -15.82 31.61 -15.82
CA SER A 501 -14.76 31.72 -16.83
C SER A 501 -13.31 31.90 -16.32
N ARG A 502 -13.03 31.75 -15.01
CA ARG A 502 -11.66 31.93 -14.47
C ARG A 502 -11.16 30.74 -13.66
N SER A 503 -10.77 29.66 -14.32
CA SER A 503 -10.07 28.56 -13.66
C SER A 503 -9.28 27.71 -14.64
N ILE A 504 -8.11 28.17 -15.09
CA ILE A 504 -7.05 27.28 -15.59
C ILE A 504 -5.68 27.90 -15.26
N HIS A 505 -4.93 27.26 -14.36
CA HIS A 505 -3.52 26.87 -14.56
C HIS A 505 -3.09 25.96 -13.40
N GLU A 506 -2.69 24.74 -13.74
CA GLU A 506 -2.37 23.62 -12.84
C GLU A 506 -0.87 23.24 -12.96
N PRO A 507 -0.24 22.43 -12.06
CA PRO A 507 -0.63 21.02 -11.88
C PRO A 507 -0.60 20.43 -10.45
N ASP A 508 -1.71 19.80 -10.05
CA ASP A 508 -1.81 18.37 -9.70
C ASP A 508 -3.20 17.88 -10.19
N PRO A 509 -3.29 16.90 -11.10
CA PRO A 509 -4.50 16.56 -11.87
C PRO A 509 -5.62 15.83 -11.11
N ARG A 510 -5.58 15.77 -9.77
CA ARG A 510 -6.50 14.94 -8.97
C ARG A 510 -7.60 15.70 -8.23
N ILE A 511 -7.50 17.02 -8.09
CA ILE A 511 -8.49 17.87 -7.40
C ILE A 511 -8.54 19.24 -8.12
N PRO A 512 -9.66 19.62 -8.76
CA PRO A 512 -9.81 20.92 -9.39
C PRO A 512 -9.55 22.08 -8.41
N ALA A 513 -8.88 23.14 -8.86
CA ALA A 513 -8.48 24.28 -8.03
C ALA A 513 -9.64 24.91 -7.23
N ALA A 514 -10.81 25.08 -7.86
CA ALA A 514 -12.00 25.62 -7.20
C ALA A 514 -12.50 24.76 -6.02
N LEU A 515 -12.33 23.44 -6.10
CA LEU A 515 -12.67 22.51 -5.02
C LEU A 515 -11.64 22.56 -3.88
N ARG A 516 -10.37 22.77 -4.23
CA ARG A 516 -9.28 22.93 -3.24
C ARG A 516 -9.48 24.17 -2.38
N ASP A 517 -9.86 25.29 -2.98
CA ASP A 517 -10.04 26.56 -2.29
C ASP A 517 -11.23 26.53 -1.32
N SER A 518 -12.34 25.91 -1.72
CA SER A 518 -13.51 25.68 -0.85
C SER A 518 -13.17 24.80 0.37
N LEU A 519 -12.40 23.73 0.17
CA LEU A 519 -11.98 22.84 1.26
C LEU A 519 -10.96 23.51 2.20
N LEU A 520 -10.06 24.34 1.68
CA LEU A 520 -9.13 25.15 2.47
C LEU A 520 -9.87 26.20 3.31
N ALA A 521 -10.87 26.88 2.75
CA ALA A 521 -11.68 27.85 3.49
C ALA A 521 -12.35 27.20 4.71
N ARG A 522 -12.92 26.00 4.55
CA ARG A 522 -13.53 25.24 5.64
C ARG A 522 -12.53 24.81 6.72
N LEU A 523 -11.30 24.50 6.34
CA LEU A 523 -10.21 24.17 7.28
C LEU A 523 -9.66 25.42 8.00
N ALA A 524 -9.84 26.59 7.41
CA ALA A 524 -9.44 27.88 7.96
C ALA A 524 -10.57 28.60 8.73
N SER A 525 -11.78 28.04 8.77
CA SER A 525 -12.93 28.68 9.41
C SER A 525 -12.72 28.91 10.92
N PRO A 526 -13.23 30.02 11.49
CA PRO A 526 -13.06 30.34 12.91
C PRO A 526 -13.54 29.23 13.84
N GLY A 527 -12.70 28.86 14.82
CA GLY A 527 -12.96 27.80 15.80
C GLY A 527 -12.47 26.41 15.38
N VAL A 528 -12.18 26.18 14.08
CA VAL A 528 -11.54 24.97 13.59
C VAL A 528 -10.07 24.96 13.99
N ASP A 529 -9.65 23.93 14.73
CA ASP A 529 -8.25 23.75 15.09
C ASP A 529 -7.49 23.07 13.93
N LEU A 530 -6.91 23.87 13.06
CA LEU A 530 -6.14 23.39 11.92
C LEU A 530 -4.97 22.48 12.33
N PRO A 531 -4.14 22.80 13.35
CA PRO A 531 -3.10 21.88 13.84
C PRO A 531 -3.63 20.50 14.23
N LEU A 532 -4.77 20.43 14.92
CA LEU A 532 -5.38 19.16 15.31
C LEU A 532 -5.92 18.38 14.11
N ALA A 533 -6.54 19.07 13.14
CA ALA A 533 -6.98 18.47 11.89
C ALA A 533 -5.80 17.95 11.05
N GLN A 534 -4.67 18.67 11.03
CA GLN A 534 -3.44 18.22 10.39
C GLN A 534 -2.87 16.96 11.06
N ILE A 535 -2.77 16.93 12.39
CA ILE A 535 -2.28 15.73 13.11
C ILE A 535 -3.18 14.52 12.82
N ALA A 536 -4.50 14.71 12.87
CA ALA A 536 -5.45 13.67 12.51
C ALA A 536 -5.27 13.20 11.06
N ALA A 537 -5.06 14.13 10.12
CA ALA A 537 -4.81 13.80 8.72
C ALA A 537 -3.50 13.02 8.50
N THR A 538 -2.49 13.24 9.36
CA THR A 538 -1.25 12.46 9.38
C THR A 538 -1.47 11.04 9.92
N ILE A 539 -2.36 10.84 10.90
CA ILE A 539 -2.70 9.53 11.47
C ILE A 539 -3.51 8.68 10.48
N GLY A 540 -4.53 9.24 9.83
CA GLY A 540 -5.38 8.51 8.88
C GLY A 540 -6.80 9.07 8.76
N ARG A 541 -7.67 8.36 8.03
CA ARG A 541 -9.09 8.74 7.85
C ARG A 541 -9.94 8.44 9.08
N ASP A 542 -9.72 7.28 9.67
CA ASP A 542 -10.26 6.85 10.96
C ASP A 542 -9.18 7.02 12.03
N VAL A 543 -9.47 7.82 13.05
CA VAL A 543 -8.48 8.29 14.02
C VAL A 543 -8.93 7.94 15.44
N ASP A 544 -8.09 7.21 16.16
CA ASP A 544 -8.26 6.99 17.60
C ASP A 544 -8.04 8.30 18.36
N ARG A 545 -9.00 8.67 19.21
CA ARG A 545 -8.97 9.92 19.98
C ARG A 545 -7.83 9.94 20.99
N GLY A 546 -7.47 8.79 21.57
CA GLY A 546 -6.36 8.68 22.53
C GLY A 546 -5.00 8.90 21.86
N LEU A 547 -4.78 8.29 20.71
CA LEU A 547 -3.59 8.52 19.90
C LEU A 547 -3.53 9.98 19.43
N LEU A 548 -4.62 10.53 18.90
CA LEU A 548 -4.68 11.93 18.46
C LEU A 548 -4.35 12.90 19.61
N GLN A 549 -4.89 12.67 20.81
CA GLN A 549 -4.61 13.46 22.00
C GLN A 549 -3.14 13.38 22.41
N ARG A 550 -2.56 12.17 22.47
CA ARG A 550 -1.14 11.95 22.82
C ARG A 550 -0.19 12.58 21.82
N VAL A 551 -0.50 12.51 20.52
CA VAL A 551 0.29 13.15 19.45
C VAL A 551 0.14 14.67 19.51
N ALA A 552 -1.07 15.18 19.78
CA ALA A 552 -1.29 16.62 19.95
C ALA A 552 -0.63 17.18 21.23
N GLY A 553 -0.42 16.34 22.25
CA GLY A 553 0.16 16.76 23.53
C GLY A 553 -0.75 17.69 24.33
N LEU A 554 -2.07 17.60 24.12
CA LEU A 554 -3.06 18.46 24.76
C LEU A 554 -3.63 17.82 26.04
N PRO A 555 -3.85 18.60 27.12
CA PRO A 555 -4.66 18.19 28.26
C PRO A 555 -6.09 17.82 27.83
N ASP A 556 -6.76 16.94 28.58
CA ASP A 556 -8.05 16.35 28.17
C ASP A 556 -9.13 17.40 27.89
N GLU A 557 -9.35 18.35 28.79
CA GLU A 557 -10.37 19.39 28.59
C GLU A 557 -10.14 20.22 27.32
N ALA A 558 -8.89 20.62 27.06
CA ALA A 558 -8.51 21.40 25.88
C ALA A 558 -8.65 20.59 24.59
N PHE A 559 -8.31 19.29 24.63
CA PHE A 559 -8.47 18.37 23.52
C PHE A 559 -9.96 18.18 23.16
N GLN A 560 -10.82 17.92 24.16
CA GLN A 560 -12.26 17.73 23.93
C GLN A 560 -12.91 18.98 23.33
N ALA A 561 -12.54 20.17 23.81
CA ALA A 561 -13.06 21.43 23.27
C ALA A 561 -12.67 21.63 21.79
N LYS A 562 -11.40 21.41 21.44
CA LYS A 562 -10.92 21.54 20.06
C LYS A 562 -11.53 20.48 19.14
N LEU A 563 -11.67 19.23 19.61
CA LEU A 563 -12.32 18.15 18.87
C LEU A 563 -13.80 18.44 18.64
N ALA A 564 -14.51 18.97 19.64
CA ALA A 564 -15.90 19.37 19.52
C ALA A 564 -16.11 20.44 18.43
N ASN A 565 -15.17 21.37 18.27
CA ASN A 565 -15.22 22.35 17.18
C ASN A 565 -15.06 21.72 15.80
N LEU A 566 -14.17 20.72 15.64
CA LEU A 566 -14.01 19.99 14.37
C LEU A 566 -15.28 19.19 14.00
N LEU A 567 -15.95 18.62 15.01
CA LEU A 567 -17.24 17.94 14.85
C LEU A 567 -18.37 18.92 14.52
N ALA A 568 -18.43 20.06 15.21
CA ALA A 568 -19.41 21.11 14.97
C ALA A 568 -19.27 21.74 13.58
N ALA A 569 -18.03 21.93 13.11
CA ALA A 569 -17.70 22.37 11.75
C ALA A 569 -17.98 21.30 10.67
N ARG A 570 -18.47 20.12 11.07
CA ARG A 570 -18.78 18.98 10.20
C ARG A 570 -17.59 18.52 9.34
N LEU A 571 -16.38 18.74 9.82
CA LEU A 571 -15.16 18.20 9.21
C LEU A 571 -15.02 16.73 9.62
N PHE A 572 -15.35 16.44 10.87
CA PHE A 572 -15.27 15.11 11.48
C PHE A 572 -16.66 14.59 11.82
N GLU A 573 -16.78 13.28 11.97
CA GLU A 573 -17.93 12.59 12.55
C GLU A 573 -17.49 11.49 13.52
N HIS A 574 -18.37 11.09 14.42
CA HIS A 574 -18.12 9.96 15.30
C HIS A 574 -18.25 8.65 14.52
N SER A 575 -17.19 7.83 14.51
CA SER A 575 -17.21 6.49 13.90
C SER A 575 -17.19 5.35 14.94
N GLY A 576 -17.14 5.70 16.24
CA GLY A 576 -17.15 4.79 17.38
C GLY A 576 -16.99 5.54 18.68
N ALA A 577 -17.01 4.84 19.83
CA ALA A 577 -16.90 5.47 21.16
C ALA A 577 -15.57 6.25 21.33
N ARG A 578 -14.47 5.70 20.81
CA ARG A 578 -13.12 6.28 20.88
C ARG A 578 -12.56 6.77 19.55
N THR A 579 -13.30 6.65 18.45
CA THR A 579 -12.81 6.98 17.11
C THR A 579 -13.60 8.11 16.45
N VAL A 580 -12.87 8.94 15.73
CA VAL A 580 -13.43 10.01 14.90
C VAL A 580 -12.95 9.82 13.46
N ARG A 581 -13.80 10.18 12.51
CA ARG A 581 -13.57 9.99 11.08
C ARG A 581 -13.67 11.32 10.35
N PHE A 582 -12.80 11.53 9.35
CA PHE A 582 -13.03 12.59 8.37
C PHE A 582 -14.28 12.30 7.55
N ARG A 583 -15.25 13.22 7.58
CA ARG A 583 -16.51 13.08 6.82
C ARG A 583 -16.26 12.90 5.32
N HIS A 584 -15.18 13.51 4.80
CA HIS A 584 -14.74 13.34 3.42
C HIS A 584 -13.23 13.15 3.33
N GLU A 585 -12.81 12.18 2.52
CA GLU A 585 -11.38 11.89 2.27
C GLU A 585 -10.64 13.09 1.65
N LEU A 586 -11.30 13.90 0.84
CA LEU A 586 -10.72 15.12 0.26
C LEU A 586 -10.34 16.16 1.33
N ILE A 587 -11.13 16.30 2.41
CA ILE A 587 -10.80 17.20 3.52
C ILE A 587 -9.50 16.74 4.20
N ARG A 588 -9.35 15.43 4.38
CA ARG A 588 -8.14 14.83 4.97
C ARG A 588 -6.91 15.11 4.12
N VAL A 589 -7.01 14.90 2.80
CA VAL A 589 -5.92 15.16 1.86
C VAL A 589 -5.50 16.63 1.91
N VAL A 590 -6.46 17.55 1.81
CA VAL A 590 -6.19 18.99 1.88
C VAL A 590 -5.59 19.38 3.23
N ALA A 591 -6.13 18.87 4.34
CA ALA A 591 -5.56 19.10 5.67
C ALA A 591 -4.11 18.58 5.77
N TYR A 592 -3.79 17.43 5.19
CA TYR A 592 -2.42 16.92 5.14
C TYR A 592 -1.48 17.81 4.30
N GLU A 593 -1.94 18.30 3.15
CA GLU A 593 -1.13 19.14 2.25
C GLU A 593 -0.84 20.55 2.80
N THR A 594 -1.68 21.08 3.70
CA THR A 594 -1.42 22.38 4.36
C THR A 594 -0.25 22.37 5.34
N GLN A 595 0.32 21.20 5.64
CA GLN A 595 1.41 21.04 6.59
C GLN A 595 2.76 21.47 6.00
N ARG A 596 3.66 22.01 6.82
CA ARG A 596 5.08 22.15 6.44
C ARG A 596 5.72 20.77 6.32
N ARG A 597 6.64 20.57 5.37
CA ARG A 597 7.36 19.30 5.21
C ARG A 597 8.11 18.86 6.49
N SER A 598 8.75 19.79 7.20
CA SER A 598 9.42 19.48 8.47
C SER A 598 8.43 19.06 9.57
N ALA A 599 7.33 19.80 9.72
CA ALA A 599 6.28 19.48 10.70
C ALA A 599 5.59 18.15 10.40
N ALA A 600 5.40 17.81 9.12
CA ALA A 600 4.88 16.50 8.72
C ALA A 600 5.84 15.38 9.15
N GLY A 601 7.15 15.54 8.91
CA GLY A 601 8.19 14.59 9.36
C GLY A 601 8.21 14.40 10.88
N GLU A 602 8.16 15.48 11.66
CA GLU A 602 8.10 15.42 13.13
C GLU A 602 6.83 14.72 13.64
N ARG A 603 5.67 15.00 13.03
CA ARG A 603 4.41 14.33 13.37
C ARG A 603 4.47 12.85 13.05
N HIS A 604 4.99 12.47 11.89
CA HIS A 604 5.21 11.07 11.54
C HIS A 604 6.14 10.38 12.55
N SER A 605 7.26 11.03 12.95
CA SER A 605 8.17 10.50 13.97
C SER A 605 7.45 10.28 15.30
N ARG A 606 6.72 11.28 15.80
CA ARG A 606 6.01 11.20 17.07
C ARG A 606 4.91 10.14 17.05
N ILE A 607 4.19 9.99 15.94
CA ILE A 607 3.20 8.93 15.78
C ILE A 607 3.87 7.56 15.86
N ALA A 608 5.00 7.37 15.17
CA ALA A 608 5.75 6.10 15.23
C ALA A 608 6.20 5.75 16.65
N ASP A 609 6.76 6.70 17.40
CA ASP A 609 7.20 6.47 18.79
C ASP A 609 6.01 6.11 19.70
N LEU A 610 4.86 6.73 19.49
CA LEU A 610 3.66 6.44 20.26
C LEU A 610 3.06 5.08 19.89
N LEU A 611 3.11 4.66 18.62
CA LEU A 611 2.71 3.32 18.21
C LEU A 611 3.62 2.24 18.82
N GLY A 612 4.91 2.53 19.02
CA GLY A 612 5.86 1.60 19.66
C GLY A 612 5.75 1.51 21.19
N THR A 613 5.00 2.39 21.86
CA THR A 613 4.87 2.42 23.34
C THR A 613 3.51 1.94 23.85
N VAL A 614 2.59 1.56 22.96
CA VAL A 614 1.28 1.01 23.35
C VAL A 614 1.39 -0.51 23.38
N ASP A 615 1.08 -1.12 24.54
CA ASP A 615 0.94 -2.58 24.73
C ASP A 615 -0.25 -3.12 23.92
N LEU A 616 -0.10 -3.16 22.60
CA LEU A 616 -0.97 -3.87 21.67
C LEU A 616 -0.14 -4.96 20.97
N PRO A 617 -0.76 -6.06 20.53
CA PRO A 617 -0.04 -7.18 19.93
C PRO A 617 0.89 -6.72 18.81
N ALA A 618 2.16 -7.14 18.88
CA ALA A 618 3.28 -6.68 18.05
C ALA A 618 3.05 -6.74 16.52
N SER A 619 2.03 -7.48 16.05
CA SER A 619 1.70 -7.63 14.63
C SER A 619 0.82 -6.51 14.05
N ARG A 620 -0.02 -5.83 14.84
CA ARG A 620 -1.04 -4.90 14.29
C ARG A 620 -0.48 -3.52 13.94
N ASP A 621 0.54 -3.06 14.65
CA ASP A 621 1.06 -1.69 14.50
C ASP A 621 2.47 -1.61 13.91
N ALA A 622 3.19 -2.72 13.72
CA ALA A 622 4.55 -2.71 13.14
C ALA A 622 4.58 -2.13 11.72
N GLY A 623 3.66 -2.55 10.83
CA GLY A 623 3.56 -1.99 9.47
C GLY A 623 3.16 -0.52 9.44
N ARG A 624 2.27 -0.09 10.35
CA ARG A 624 1.89 1.32 10.51
C ARG A 624 3.05 2.16 11.03
N ALA A 625 3.76 1.67 12.04
CA ALA A 625 4.95 2.31 12.58
C ALA A 625 6.04 2.42 11.52
N ALA A 626 6.27 1.37 10.73
CA ALA A 626 7.23 1.37 9.62
C ALA A 626 6.91 2.47 8.59
N PHE A 627 5.64 2.58 8.18
CA PHE A 627 5.19 3.67 7.29
C PHE A 627 5.47 5.06 7.88
N HIS A 628 5.17 5.27 9.16
CA HIS A 628 5.43 6.55 9.82
C HIS A 628 6.94 6.82 9.98
N LEU A 629 7.77 5.83 10.29
CA LEU A 629 9.22 5.96 10.38
C LEU A 629 9.84 6.29 9.02
N GLU A 630 9.35 5.67 7.95
CA GLU A 630 9.76 5.95 6.57
C GLU A 630 9.45 7.41 6.19
N LYS A 631 8.22 7.88 6.43
CA LYS A 631 7.82 9.27 6.18
C LYS A 631 8.55 10.28 7.08
N ALA A 632 9.10 9.83 8.20
CA ALA A 632 9.96 10.61 9.08
C ALA A 632 11.46 10.54 8.70
N HIS A 633 11.82 9.82 7.64
CA HIS A 633 13.20 9.55 7.21
C HIS A 633 14.08 8.85 8.27
N ARG A 634 13.46 8.12 9.21
CA ARG A 634 14.13 7.26 10.21
C ARG A 634 14.35 5.86 9.63
N TYR A 635 15.15 5.78 8.56
CA TYR A 635 15.22 4.59 7.70
C TYR A 635 15.69 3.31 8.41
N ASP A 636 16.66 3.40 9.31
CA ASP A 636 17.18 2.25 10.06
C ASP A 636 16.07 1.60 10.92
N GLU A 637 15.31 2.42 11.63
CA GLU A 637 14.17 1.98 12.43
C GLU A 637 12.99 1.51 11.56
N ALA A 638 12.75 2.17 10.43
CA ALA A 638 11.73 1.76 9.47
C ALA A 638 12.00 0.36 8.92
N ILE A 639 13.26 0.06 8.54
CA ILE A 639 13.67 -1.26 8.07
C ILE A 639 13.46 -2.32 9.16
N ALA A 640 13.87 -2.02 10.41
CA ALA A 640 13.66 -2.93 11.53
C ALA A 640 12.15 -3.21 11.77
N ALA A 641 11.31 -2.18 11.67
CA ALA A 641 9.86 -2.30 11.81
C ALA A 641 9.23 -3.12 10.65
N TYR A 642 9.66 -2.92 9.40
CA TYR A 642 9.22 -3.74 8.26
C TYR A 642 9.67 -5.20 8.39
N ILE A 643 10.89 -5.48 8.88
CA ILE A 643 11.34 -6.84 9.18
C ILE A 643 10.46 -7.50 10.26
N ALA A 644 10.13 -6.76 11.32
CA ALA A 644 9.24 -7.25 12.38
C ALA A 644 7.83 -7.53 11.85
N ALA A 645 7.27 -6.63 11.04
CA ALA A 645 5.98 -6.80 10.38
C ALA A 645 5.98 -8.03 9.47
N ALA A 646 7.02 -8.20 8.65
CA ALA A 646 7.15 -9.33 7.75
C ALA A 646 7.29 -10.68 8.48
N ARG A 647 8.04 -10.74 9.59
CA ARG A 647 8.14 -11.95 10.42
C ARG A 647 6.80 -12.31 11.05
N ALA A 648 6.10 -11.32 11.63
CA ALA A 648 4.75 -11.53 12.14
C ALA A 648 3.79 -11.98 11.03
N GLY A 649 3.92 -11.44 9.82
CA GLY A 649 3.19 -11.88 8.65
C GLY A 649 3.50 -13.33 8.27
N GLN A 650 4.78 -13.73 8.26
CA GLN A 650 5.22 -15.10 7.99
C GLN A 650 4.66 -16.10 9.01
N GLU A 651 4.68 -15.76 10.31
CA GLU A 651 4.10 -16.58 11.38
C GLU A 651 2.59 -16.80 11.19
N LEU A 652 1.90 -15.86 10.54
CA LEU A 652 0.48 -15.92 10.22
C LEU A 652 0.18 -16.44 8.80
N GLY A 653 1.20 -16.82 8.01
CA GLY A 653 1.05 -17.27 6.63
C GLY A 653 0.71 -16.15 5.63
N ALA A 654 0.84 -14.88 6.02
CA ALA A 654 0.66 -13.68 5.18
C ALA A 654 1.93 -13.38 4.37
N HIS A 655 2.37 -14.36 3.56
CA HIS A 655 3.63 -14.26 2.82
C HIS A 655 3.63 -13.20 1.71
N LYS A 656 2.47 -12.87 1.13
CA LYS A 656 2.38 -11.80 0.11
C LYS A 656 2.68 -10.43 0.73
N GLU A 657 2.03 -10.11 1.85
CA GLU A 657 2.28 -8.87 2.59
C GLU A 657 3.71 -8.81 3.12
N ALA A 658 4.24 -9.91 3.64
CA ALA A 658 5.64 -9.98 4.06
C ALA A 658 6.60 -9.69 2.89
N THR A 659 6.34 -10.21 1.69
CA THR A 659 7.12 -9.89 0.49
C THR A 659 7.03 -8.40 0.12
N THR A 660 5.84 -7.79 0.23
CA THR A 660 5.66 -6.35 0.01
C THR A 660 6.44 -5.50 1.01
N ASP A 661 6.30 -5.78 2.31
CA ASP A 661 7.02 -5.08 3.38
C ASP A 661 8.53 -5.21 3.22
N LEU A 662 9.04 -6.40 2.86
CA LEU A 662 10.47 -6.63 2.66
C LEU A 662 10.99 -6.00 1.37
N THR A 663 10.16 -5.89 0.33
CA THR A 663 10.51 -5.14 -0.87
C THR A 663 10.65 -3.64 -0.56
N HIS A 664 9.75 -3.09 0.25
CA HIS A 664 9.88 -1.72 0.76
C HIS A 664 11.14 -1.56 1.61
N ALA A 665 11.39 -2.48 2.55
CA ALA A 665 12.60 -2.47 3.37
C ALA A 665 13.88 -2.47 2.52
N LEU A 666 13.91 -3.27 1.46
CA LEU A 666 15.06 -3.35 0.55
C LEU A 666 15.34 -2.02 -0.16
N ALA A 667 14.29 -1.30 -0.59
CA ALA A 667 14.44 0.04 -1.17
C ALA A 667 14.99 1.07 -0.15
N LEU A 668 14.68 0.89 1.14
CA LEU A 668 15.20 1.76 2.20
C LEU A 668 16.66 1.45 2.56
N VAL A 669 17.15 0.23 2.34
CA VAL A 669 18.56 -0.15 2.62
C VAL A 669 19.57 0.75 1.89
N GLU A 670 19.22 1.28 0.72
CA GLU A 670 20.08 2.20 -0.04
C GLU A 670 20.36 3.52 0.70
N HIS A 671 19.50 3.90 1.65
CA HIS A 671 19.64 5.11 2.45
C HIS A 671 20.54 4.92 3.68
N LEU A 672 20.96 3.69 3.98
CA LEU A 672 21.89 3.42 5.07
C LEU A 672 23.34 3.76 4.67
N PRO A 673 24.18 4.21 5.62
CA PRO A 673 25.60 4.44 5.37
C PRO A 673 26.29 3.17 4.84
N GLU A 674 27.23 3.34 3.90
CA GLU A 674 28.04 2.21 3.41
C GLU A 674 28.86 1.58 4.53
N GLY A 675 28.87 0.24 4.57
CA GLY A 675 29.62 -0.54 5.55
C GLY A 675 29.00 -1.92 5.82
N PRO A 676 29.65 -2.74 6.67
CA PRO A 676 29.21 -4.11 6.96
C PRO A 676 27.77 -4.20 7.45
N ARG A 677 27.33 -3.23 8.27
CA ARG A 677 25.96 -3.17 8.78
C ARG A 677 24.91 -3.11 7.66
N ARG A 678 25.14 -2.28 6.63
CA ARG A 678 24.24 -2.18 5.47
C ARG A 678 24.15 -3.51 4.72
N LEU A 679 25.29 -4.17 4.50
CA LEU A 679 25.36 -5.45 3.79
C LEU A 679 24.63 -6.57 4.57
N VAL A 680 24.82 -6.65 5.90
CA VAL A 680 24.11 -7.60 6.76
C VAL A 680 22.60 -7.35 6.76
N THR A 681 22.18 -6.08 6.82
CA THR A 681 20.76 -5.72 6.72
C THR A 681 20.18 -6.10 5.35
N GLU A 682 20.89 -5.80 4.25
CA GLU A 682 20.46 -6.18 2.89
C GLU A 682 20.28 -7.70 2.79
N LEU A 683 21.27 -8.47 3.27
CA LEU A 683 21.24 -9.93 3.27
C LEU A 683 20.03 -10.45 4.06
N THR A 684 19.80 -9.93 5.27
CA THR A 684 18.70 -10.34 6.14
C THR A 684 17.34 -10.10 5.46
N VAL A 685 17.15 -8.92 4.86
CA VAL A 685 15.91 -8.57 4.15
C VAL A 685 15.67 -9.51 2.96
N ARG A 686 16.71 -9.76 2.16
CA ARG A 686 16.63 -10.64 0.97
C ARG A 686 16.35 -12.10 1.34
N GLN A 687 16.93 -12.60 2.43
CA GLN A 687 16.63 -13.95 2.93
C GLN A 687 15.16 -14.11 3.31
N LEU A 688 14.64 -13.18 4.12
CA LEU A 688 13.24 -13.19 4.53
C LEU A 688 12.32 -13.04 3.32
N ARG A 689 12.71 -12.21 2.34
CA ARG A 689 11.90 -11.97 1.14
C ARG A 689 11.87 -13.18 0.25
N SER A 690 13.02 -13.83 0.02
CA SER A 690 13.09 -15.08 -0.72
C SER A 690 12.22 -16.16 -0.08
N PHE A 691 12.29 -16.34 1.25
CA PHE A 691 11.43 -17.30 1.96
C PHE A 691 9.93 -17.02 1.72
N SER A 692 9.48 -15.78 1.93
CA SER A 692 8.09 -15.39 1.68
C SER A 692 7.68 -15.53 0.21
N ALA A 693 8.56 -15.17 -0.73
CA ALA A 693 8.31 -15.31 -2.16
C ALA A 693 8.14 -16.78 -2.55
N VAL A 694 8.98 -17.69 -2.03
CA VAL A 694 8.86 -19.14 -2.24
C VAL A 694 7.58 -19.68 -1.63
N MET A 695 7.20 -19.25 -0.43
CA MET A 695 5.96 -19.71 0.19
C MET A 695 4.70 -19.18 -0.51
N ALA A 696 4.76 -17.99 -1.12
CA ALA A 696 3.64 -17.38 -1.83
C ALA A 696 3.51 -17.83 -3.29
N GLY A 697 4.64 -18.02 -3.99
CA GLY A 697 4.70 -18.24 -5.44
C GLY A 697 5.48 -19.49 -5.88
N GLY A 698 6.04 -20.25 -4.94
CA GLY A 698 6.89 -21.41 -5.18
C GLY A 698 8.35 -21.06 -5.51
N PHE A 699 9.21 -22.07 -5.69
CA PHE A 699 10.67 -21.86 -5.85
C PHE A 699 11.08 -21.08 -7.11
N SER A 700 10.17 -20.83 -8.06
CA SER A 700 10.45 -20.01 -9.25
C SER A 700 10.15 -18.53 -9.10
N ALA A 701 9.73 -18.07 -7.92
CA ALA A 701 9.44 -16.66 -7.69
C ALA A 701 10.63 -15.79 -8.17
N PRO A 702 10.43 -14.85 -9.13
CA PRO A 702 11.52 -14.04 -9.68
C PRO A 702 12.34 -13.32 -8.60
N GLU A 703 11.68 -12.88 -7.53
CA GLU A 703 12.26 -12.25 -6.36
C GLU A 703 13.24 -13.18 -5.64
N SER A 704 12.91 -14.47 -5.51
CA SER A 704 13.76 -15.48 -4.87
C SER A 704 15.06 -15.70 -5.64
N LYS A 705 14.99 -15.78 -6.98
CA LYS A 705 16.17 -15.90 -7.84
C LYS A 705 17.11 -14.70 -7.69
N GLU A 706 16.54 -13.50 -7.75
CA GLU A 706 17.28 -12.25 -7.56
C GLU A 706 17.95 -12.22 -6.18
N ASP A 707 17.19 -12.57 -5.14
CA ASP A 707 17.64 -12.56 -3.76
C ASP A 707 18.75 -13.55 -3.47
N HIS A 708 18.70 -14.77 -4.02
CA HIS A 708 19.76 -15.76 -3.85
C HIS A 708 21.06 -15.36 -4.56
N ALA A 709 20.98 -14.89 -5.80
CA ALA A 709 22.16 -14.43 -6.54
C ALA A 709 22.84 -13.24 -5.83
N ARG A 710 22.05 -12.28 -5.35
CA ARG A 710 22.58 -11.15 -4.59
C ARG A 710 23.10 -11.57 -3.22
N SER A 711 22.43 -12.49 -2.52
CA SER A 711 22.89 -13.03 -1.24
C SER A 711 24.26 -13.69 -1.35
N ALA A 712 24.50 -14.50 -2.39
CA ALA A 712 25.83 -15.10 -2.61
C ALA A 712 26.93 -14.03 -2.77
N THR A 713 26.63 -12.95 -3.50
CA THR A 713 27.55 -11.81 -3.65
C THR A 713 27.79 -11.08 -2.33
N LEU A 714 26.74 -10.88 -1.53
CA LEU A 714 26.83 -10.26 -0.21
C LEU A 714 27.64 -11.12 0.77
N CYS A 715 27.47 -12.45 0.72
CA CYS A 715 28.26 -13.39 1.51
C CYS A 715 29.75 -13.27 1.19
N ALA A 716 30.12 -13.27 -0.10
CA ALA A 716 31.51 -13.12 -0.52
C ALA A 716 32.11 -11.78 -0.07
N ALA A 717 31.33 -10.69 -0.06
CA ALA A 717 31.77 -9.37 0.38
C ALA A 717 31.90 -9.23 1.91
N LEU A 718 31.07 -9.95 2.68
CA LEU A 718 31.09 -9.98 4.15
C LEU A 718 32.18 -10.90 4.71
N GLY A 719 32.63 -11.88 3.92
CA GLY A 719 33.66 -12.85 4.28
C GLY A 719 33.11 -14.21 4.72
N SER A 720 34.01 -15.17 4.93
CA SER A 720 33.71 -16.59 5.20
C SER A 720 33.37 -16.87 6.67
N GLY A 721 32.54 -16.05 7.31
CA GLY A 721 32.13 -16.22 8.72
C GLY A 721 31.01 -17.26 8.92
N PRO A 722 30.92 -17.94 10.07
CA PRO A 722 29.88 -18.94 10.36
C PRO A 722 28.46 -18.40 10.29
N GLU A 723 28.26 -17.10 10.53
CA GLU A 723 26.99 -16.39 10.41
C GLU A 723 26.39 -16.45 8.99
N MET A 724 27.22 -16.75 7.99
CA MET A 724 26.81 -16.82 6.59
C MET A 724 26.21 -18.19 6.21
N LEU A 725 26.47 -19.24 7.01
CA LEU A 725 26.07 -20.63 6.70
C LEU A 725 24.58 -20.80 6.43
N PRO A 726 23.64 -20.24 7.23
CA PRO A 726 22.22 -20.37 6.95
C PRO A 726 21.85 -19.88 5.54
N SER A 727 22.39 -18.73 5.14
CA SER A 727 22.18 -18.13 3.81
C SER A 727 22.66 -19.04 2.68
N LEU A 728 23.87 -19.59 2.85
CA LEU A 728 24.50 -20.42 1.84
C LEU A 728 23.78 -21.76 1.69
N LEU A 729 23.35 -22.38 2.80
CA LEU A 729 22.58 -23.64 2.76
C LEU A 729 21.21 -23.48 2.11
N VAL A 730 20.50 -22.37 2.38
CA VAL A 730 19.22 -22.06 1.71
C VAL A 730 19.47 -21.81 0.21
N GLY A 731 20.49 -21.03 -0.13
CA GLY A 731 20.88 -20.76 -1.52
C GLY A 731 21.26 -22.03 -2.29
N TRP A 732 22.03 -22.92 -1.67
CA TRP A 732 22.38 -24.23 -2.22
C TRP A 732 21.12 -25.04 -2.54
N THR A 733 20.15 -25.10 -1.62
CA THR A 733 18.90 -25.83 -1.84
C THR A 733 18.10 -25.26 -3.00
N TYR A 734 18.07 -23.93 -3.14
CA TYR A 734 17.44 -23.25 -4.27
C TYR A 734 18.10 -23.67 -5.60
N TYR A 735 19.43 -23.55 -5.72
CA TYR A 735 20.14 -23.90 -6.96
C TYR A 735 19.99 -25.38 -7.32
N CYS A 736 20.10 -26.27 -6.33
CA CYS A 736 19.83 -27.69 -6.51
C CYS A 736 18.42 -27.94 -7.02
N SER A 737 17.40 -27.33 -6.41
CA SER A 737 16.00 -27.53 -6.79
C SER A 737 15.74 -26.99 -8.20
N ALA A 738 16.22 -25.79 -8.50
CA ALA A 738 16.09 -25.11 -9.79
C ALA A 738 16.83 -25.81 -10.95
N GLY A 739 17.63 -26.84 -10.66
CA GLY A 739 18.42 -27.53 -11.65
C GLY A 739 19.63 -26.73 -12.14
N ASP A 740 20.15 -25.80 -11.34
CA ASP A 740 21.45 -25.16 -11.58
C ASP A 740 22.51 -25.86 -10.73
N LEU A 741 22.92 -27.05 -11.18
CA LEU A 741 23.84 -27.90 -10.41
C LEU A 741 25.27 -27.35 -10.38
N ALA A 742 25.62 -26.42 -11.29
CA ALA A 742 26.89 -25.71 -11.26
C ALA A 742 26.88 -24.65 -10.15
N GLY A 743 25.85 -23.80 -10.10
CA GLY A 743 25.67 -22.84 -9.01
C GLY A 743 25.56 -23.52 -7.64
N ALA A 744 24.90 -24.68 -7.58
CA ALA A 744 24.85 -25.48 -6.34
C ALA A 744 26.24 -25.96 -5.90
N ASP A 745 27.10 -26.43 -6.83
CA ASP A 745 28.47 -26.85 -6.50
C ASP A 745 29.33 -25.63 -6.05
N GLU A 746 29.18 -24.45 -6.67
CA GLU A 746 29.87 -23.22 -6.26
C GLU A 746 29.48 -22.78 -4.83
N VAL A 747 28.19 -22.82 -4.51
CA VAL A 747 27.71 -22.51 -3.16
C VAL A 747 28.18 -23.57 -2.16
N SER A 748 28.19 -24.86 -2.56
CA SER A 748 28.72 -25.94 -1.71
C SER A 748 30.20 -25.74 -1.36
N ASP A 749 31.01 -25.30 -2.32
CA ASP A 749 32.43 -25.00 -2.07
C ASP A 749 32.58 -23.84 -1.07
N SER A 750 31.71 -22.82 -1.17
CA SER A 750 31.67 -21.71 -0.21
C SER A 750 31.26 -22.18 1.19
N VAL A 751 30.29 -23.08 1.31
CA VAL A 751 29.89 -23.68 2.59
C VAL A 751 31.05 -24.47 3.20
N GLU A 752 31.76 -25.27 2.40
CA GLU A 752 32.93 -26.03 2.87
C GLU A 752 34.04 -25.12 3.40
N GLU A 753 34.31 -24.01 2.71
CA GLU A 753 35.29 -23.01 3.16
C GLU A 753 34.90 -22.42 4.52
N VAL A 754 33.62 -22.03 4.69
CA VAL A 754 33.12 -21.45 5.94
C VAL A 754 33.21 -22.47 7.08
N VAL A 755 32.80 -23.72 6.86
CA VAL A 755 32.89 -24.78 7.88
C VAL A 755 34.34 -25.03 8.28
N ALA A 756 35.25 -25.13 7.30
CA ALA A 756 36.67 -25.37 7.53
C ALA A 756 37.36 -24.25 8.31
N THR A 757 36.97 -23.00 8.05
CA THR A 757 37.56 -21.81 8.71
C THR A 757 36.93 -21.49 10.07
N SER A 758 35.70 -21.93 10.31
CA SER A 758 34.95 -21.66 11.55
C SER A 758 35.15 -22.71 12.65
N GLY A 759 35.73 -23.87 12.33
CA GLY A 759 35.90 -24.98 13.27
C GLY A 759 34.58 -25.64 13.71
N LEU A 760 33.52 -25.49 12.90
CA LEU A 760 32.22 -26.11 13.13
C LEU A 760 32.25 -27.57 12.65
N ASP A 761 31.63 -28.48 13.40
CA ASP A 761 31.51 -29.90 13.06
C ASP A 761 30.20 -30.16 12.31
N ILE A 762 30.16 -29.74 11.04
CA ILE A 762 28.99 -29.83 10.16
C ILE A 762 29.35 -30.67 8.93
N PRO A 763 28.61 -31.75 8.61
CA PRO A 763 28.87 -32.61 7.45
C PRO A 763 28.33 -31.98 6.15
N ALA A 764 28.61 -30.69 5.93
CA ALA A 764 28.02 -29.91 4.86
C ALA A 764 28.40 -30.44 3.47
N ARG A 765 29.65 -30.89 3.33
CA ARG A 765 30.14 -31.50 2.08
C ARG A 765 29.33 -32.74 1.72
N GLU A 766 29.15 -33.65 2.68
CA GLU A 766 28.44 -34.90 2.47
C GLU A 766 26.95 -34.65 2.16
N ILE A 767 26.34 -33.65 2.79
CA ILE A 767 24.97 -33.24 2.48
C ILE A 767 24.87 -32.60 1.09
N CYS A 768 25.62 -31.52 0.86
CA CYS A 768 25.47 -30.69 -0.33
C CYS A 768 25.91 -31.41 -1.61
N LYS A 769 27.12 -31.97 -1.59
CA LYS A 769 27.65 -32.72 -2.73
C LYS A 769 27.00 -34.08 -2.87
N GLY A 770 26.57 -34.73 -1.79
CA GLY A 770 25.83 -36.00 -1.91
C GLY A 770 24.62 -35.84 -2.83
N VAL A 771 23.76 -34.87 -2.54
CA VAL A 771 22.54 -34.61 -3.33
C VAL A 771 22.86 -34.07 -4.73
N SER A 772 23.82 -33.16 -4.90
CA SER A 772 24.16 -32.65 -6.24
C SER A 772 24.72 -33.75 -7.15
N ARG A 773 25.57 -34.65 -6.62
CA ARG A 773 26.14 -35.78 -7.37
C ARG A 773 25.08 -36.80 -7.76
N PHE A 774 24.06 -37.02 -6.93
CA PHE A 774 22.89 -37.83 -7.29
C PHE A 774 22.23 -37.29 -8.56
N PHE A 775 21.86 -36.01 -8.58
CA PHE A 775 21.21 -35.40 -9.76
C PHE A 775 22.11 -35.40 -10.99
N GLN A 776 23.42 -35.19 -10.83
CA GLN A 776 24.40 -35.30 -11.93
C GLN A 776 24.60 -36.74 -12.45
N GLY A 777 23.96 -37.74 -11.85
CA GLY A 777 24.11 -39.16 -12.22
C GLY A 777 25.46 -39.78 -11.83
N ARG A 778 26.18 -39.17 -10.88
CA ARG A 778 27.46 -39.68 -10.33
C ARG A 778 27.16 -40.54 -9.11
N PHE A 779 26.48 -41.67 -9.33
CA PHE A 779 25.85 -42.45 -8.25
C PHE A 779 26.83 -43.02 -7.23
N GLU A 780 27.99 -43.51 -7.66
CA GLU A 780 28.97 -44.09 -6.72
C GLU A 780 29.55 -43.02 -5.78
N GLU A 781 29.86 -41.82 -6.30
CA GLU A 781 30.32 -40.72 -5.47
C GLU A 781 29.23 -40.18 -4.55
N ALA A 782 27.99 -40.10 -5.05
CA ALA A 782 26.83 -39.73 -4.24
C ALA A 782 26.65 -40.72 -3.08
N ARG A 783 26.72 -42.03 -3.35
CA ARG A 783 26.64 -43.12 -2.37
C ARG A 783 27.72 -42.97 -1.29
N GLU A 784 28.98 -42.83 -1.68
CA GLU A 784 30.11 -42.66 -0.74
C GLU A 784 29.99 -41.41 0.15
N LEU A 785 29.45 -40.31 -0.38
CA LEU A 785 29.20 -39.09 0.38
C LEU A 785 28.06 -39.30 1.39
N MET A 786 26.94 -39.85 0.93
CA MET A 786 25.76 -40.08 1.77
C MET A 786 26.01 -41.14 2.85
N GLU A 787 26.72 -42.23 2.55
CA GLU A 787 27.12 -43.24 3.54
C GLU A 787 28.02 -42.64 4.63
N ARG A 788 28.98 -41.77 4.28
CA ARG A 788 29.78 -41.04 5.28
C ARG A 788 28.94 -40.10 6.14
N PHE A 789 27.93 -39.44 5.57
CA PHE A 789 27.00 -38.66 6.37
C PHE A 789 26.26 -39.55 7.40
N LEU A 790 25.90 -40.79 7.05
CA LEU A 790 25.24 -41.71 7.99
C LEU A 790 26.11 -42.10 9.19
N GLU A 791 27.44 -41.96 9.08
CA GLU A 791 28.39 -42.18 10.19
C GLU A 791 28.48 -40.97 11.14
N HIS A 792 27.98 -39.81 10.72
CA HIS A 792 28.04 -38.56 11.49
C HIS A 792 27.01 -38.54 12.64
N PRO A 793 27.27 -37.88 13.78
CA PRO A 793 26.30 -37.72 14.86
C PRO A 793 24.95 -37.09 14.46
N TRP A 794 24.92 -36.35 13.34
CA TRP A 794 23.68 -35.79 12.78
C TRP A 794 22.72 -36.85 12.21
N ALA A 795 23.23 -38.06 11.95
CA ALA A 795 22.48 -39.15 11.33
C ALA A 795 21.95 -40.21 12.32
N ILE A 796 21.98 -39.94 13.63
CA ILE A 796 21.43 -40.85 14.64
C ILE A 796 19.90 -40.93 14.45
N PRO A 797 19.30 -42.11 14.21
CA PRO A 797 17.85 -42.22 13.95
C PRO A 797 16.97 -41.67 15.08
N GLU A 798 17.37 -41.85 16.34
CA GLU A 798 16.69 -41.29 17.53
C GLU A 798 17.16 -39.88 17.91
N GLY A 799 18.00 -39.25 17.07
CA GLY A 799 18.54 -37.92 17.29
C GLY A 799 17.52 -36.79 17.07
N ARG A 800 17.87 -35.59 17.50
CA ARG A 800 17.08 -34.36 17.26
C ARG A 800 17.51 -33.68 15.96
N LEU A 801 16.72 -32.72 15.49
CA LEU A 801 17.12 -31.82 14.41
C LEU A 801 18.36 -31.01 14.86
N PRO A 802 19.43 -30.93 14.05
CA PRO A 802 20.57 -30.08 14.34
C PRO A 802 20.18 -28.60 14.42
N ALA A 803 20.71 -27.85 15.39
CA ALA A 803 20.35 -26.45 15.59
C ALA A 803 20.90 -25.54 14.48
N GLU A 804 21.99 -25.97 13.85
CA GLU A 804 22.69 -25.29 12.76
C GLU A 804 21.97 -25.47 11.41
N TRP A 805 20.94 -26.31 11.33
CA TRP A 805 20.24 -26.62 10.08
C TRP A 805 19.08 -25.65 9.84
N PRO A 806 19.11 -24.82 8.78
CA PRO A 806 18.16 -23.72 8.59
C PRO A 806 16.89 -24.11 7.81
N MET A 807 16.80 -25.34 7.31
CA MET A 807 15.75 -25.76 6.38
C MET A 807 14.57 -26.45 7.11
N PRO A 808 13.36 -26.43 6.52
CA PRO A 808 12.16 -27.01 7.14
C PRO A 808 12.09 -28.55 7.08
N ASN A 809 13.10 -29.20 6.49
CA ASN A 809 13.26 -30.65 6.45
C ASN A 809 14.41 -31.11 7.35
N ASP A 810 14.43 -32.39 7.67
CA ASP A 810 15.52 -33.03 8.39
C ASP A 810 16.65 -33.44 7.42
N PRO A 811 17.92 -33.10 7.70
CA PRO A 811 19.03 -33.39 6.79
C PRO A 811 19.27 -34.90 6.65
N TYR A 812 19.05 -35.69 7.71
CA TYR A 812 19.18 -37.15 7.62
C TYR A 812 18.10 -37.76 6.75
N VAL A 813 16.85 -37.35 6.92
CA VAL A 813 15.76 -37.87 6.09
C VAL A 813 15.95 -37.48 4.62
N SER A 814 16.41 -36.26 4.35
CA SER A 814 16.76 -35.82 3.00
C SER A 814 17.82 -36.70 2.36
N ILE A 815 18.92 -36.98 3.08
CA ILE A 815 20.00 -37.82 2.59
C ILE A 815 19.56 -39.28 2.44
N ALA A 816 18.82 -39.81 3.42
CA ALA A 816 18.26 -41.16 3.37
C ALA A 816 17.34 -41.36 2.15
N ALA A 817 16.54 -40.35 1.79
CA ALA A 817 15.68 -40.40 0.60
C ALA A 817 16.50 -40.57 -0.69
N HIS A 818 17.54 -39.73 -0.89
CA HIS A 818 18.38 -39.82 -2.09
C HIS A 818 19.26 -41.07 -2.08
N LEU A 819 19.74 -41.53 -0.92
CA LEU A 819 20.52 -42.75 -0.80
C LEU A 819 19.66 -43.98 -1.12
N LEU A 820 18.41 -44.02 -0.66
CA LEU A 820 17.46 -45.07 -1.00
C LEU A 820 17.28 -45.20 -2.52
N ALA A 821 17.12 -44.08 -3.23
CA ALA A 821 17.06 -44.09 -4.70
C ALA A 821 18.38 -44.54 -5.33
N THR A 822 19.51 -44.07 -4.79
CA THR A 822 20.85 -44.42 -5.26
C THR A 822 21.11 -45.92 -5.13
N GLU A 823 20.83 -46.53 -3.97
CA GLU A 823 21.00 -47.96 -3.71
C GLU A 823 20.22 -48.82 -4.71
N TRP A 824 18.98 -48.45 -5.02
CA TRP A 824 18.19 -49.16 -6.03
C TRP A 824 18.84 -49.05 -7.42
N ILE A 825 19.24 -47.83 -7.83
CA ILE A 825 19.85 -47.56 -9.14
C ILE A 825 21.18 -48.32 -9.34
N VAL A 826 22.01 -48.41 -8.30
CA VAL A 826 23.27 -49.18 -8.34
C VAL A 826 23.07 -50.70 -8.21
N GLY A 827 21.82 -51.16 -8.11
CA GLY A 827 21.44 -52.59 -8.16
C GLY A 827 21.33 -53.28 -6.79
N ARG A 828 21.01 -52.54 -5.72
CA ARG A 828 20.88 -53.06 -4.34
C ARG A 828 19.48 -52.78 -3.75
N PRO A 829 18.41 -53.37 -4.29
CA PRO A 829 17.03 -53.05 -3.91
C PRO A 829 16.70 -53.40 -2.43
N GLU A 830 17.29 -54.45 -1.87
CA GLU A 830 17.09 -54.80 -0.45
C GLU A 830 17.70 -53.74 0.49
N ALA A 831 18.89 -53.24 0.16
CA ALA A 831 19.55 -52.17 0.92
C ALA A 831 18.75 -50.86 0.81
N ALA A 832 18.21 -50.57 -0.37
CA ALA A 832 17.35 -49.40 -0.59
C ALA A 832 16.14 -49.39 0.35
N LEU A 833 15.39 -50.50 0.45
CA LEU A 833 14.21 -50.58 1.32
C LEU A 833 14.57 -50.55 2.82
N ALA A 834 15.74 -51.06 3.22
CA ALA A 834 16.20 -51.02 4.60
C ALA A 834 16.45 -49.60 5.14
N ILE A 835 16.67 -48.62 4.24
CA ILE A 835 16.88 -47.20 4.60
C ILE A 835 15.57 -46.50 4.97
N ALA A 836 14.43 -46.93 4.40
CA ALA A 836 13.17 -46.22 4.56
C ALA A 836 12.64 -46.25 6.00
N GLU A 837 12.72 -47.39 6.67
CA GLU A 837 12.12 -47.58 7.99
C GLU A 837 12.79 -46.73 9.09
N PRO A 838 14.14 -46.70 9.24
CA PRO A 838 14.80 -45.78 10.15
C PRO A 838 14.47 -44.30 9.88
N ALA A 839 14.39 -43.90 8.60
CA ALA A 839 14.06 -42.52 8.22
C ALA A 839 12.65 -42.11 8.63
N LEU A 840 11.66 -42.98 8.39
CA LEU A 840 10.28 -42.74 8.84
C LEU A 840 10.15 -42.75 10.38
N ARG A 841 10.91 -43.61 11.08
CA ARG A 841 10.96 -43.57 12.55
C ARG A 841 11.52 -42.25 13.08
N ARG A 842 12.59 -41.71 12.47
CA ARG A 842 13.10 -40.38 12.82
C ARG A 842 12.04 -39.30 12.58
N CYS A 843 11.35 -39.32 11.45
CA CYS A 843 10.26 -38.39 11.16
C CYS A 843 9.19 -38.37 12.25
N ALA A 844 8.79 -39.55 12.75
CA ALA A 844 7.78 -39.66 13.80
C ALA A 844 8.22 -39.09 15.17
N GLY A 845 9.54 -38.96 15.40
CA GLY A 845 10.10 -38.38 16.63
C GLY A 845 10.38 -36.88 16.57
N LEU A 846 10.27 -36.24 15.40
CA LEU A 846 10.53 -34.82 15.21
C LEU A 846 9.27 -33.98 15.45
N SER A 847 9.46 -32.78 16.00
CA SER A 847 8.36 -31.82 16.16
C SER A 847 7.84 -31.33 14.81
N PHE A 848 6.58 -30.91 14.78
CA PHE A 848 6.01 -30.20 13.64
C PHE A 848 6.77 -28.89 13.35
N PRO A 849 6.98 -28.51 12.07
CA PRO A 849 6.60 -29.23 10.85
C PRO A 849 7.61 -30.30 10.41
N PHE A 850 8.81 -30.32 10.98
CA PHE A 850 9.97 -31.07 10.47
C PHE A 850 9.70 -32.56 10.22
N GLY A 851 9.06 -33.25 11.17
CA GLY A 851 8.76 -34.68 11.03
C GLY A 851 7.80 -34.99 9.88
N ALA A 852 6.65 -34.33 9.90
CA ALA A 852 5.59 -34.51 8.89
C ALA A 852 6.02 -34.02 7.50
N PHE A 853 6.80 -32.93 7.42
CA PHE A 853 7.33 -32.46 6.14
C PHE A 853 8.39 -33.41 5.57
N SER A 854 9.29 -33.92 6.41
CA SER A 854 10.41 -34.76 5.95
C SER A 854 9.98 -36.14 5.46
N SER A 855 8.91 -36.72 6.03
CA SER A 855 8.41 -38.03 5.61
C SER A 855 7.94 -38.05 4.14
N GLY A 856 7.51 -36.89 3.61
CA GLY A 856 7.16 -36.73 2.21
C GLY A 856 8.29 -37.07 1.24
N TYR A 857 9.56 -36.78 1.60
CA TYR A 857 10.72 -37.18 0.80
C TYR A 857 10.82 -38.70 0.66
N ILE A 858 10.70 -39.44 1.76
CA ILE A 858 10.79 -40.90 1.75
C ILE A 858 9.64 -41.51 0.96
N HIS A 859 8.41 -41.04 1.18
CA HIS A 859 7.26 -41.53 0.42
C HIS A 859 7.39 -41.26 -1.08
N SER A 860 7.90 -40.08 -1.47
CA SER A 860 8.15 -39.75 -2.87
C SER A 860 9.16 -40.71 -3.52
N GLN A 861 10.25 -41.06 -2.83
CA GLN A 861 11.24 -41.99 -3.37
C GLN A 861 10.74 -43.43 -3.41
N LEU A 862 9.95 -43.86 -2.42
CA LEU A 862 9.31 -45.18 -2.44
C LEU A 862 8.34 -45.32 -3.62
N VAL A 863 7.61 -44.25 -4.00
CA VAL A 863 6.76 -44.25 -5.21
C VAL A 863 7.60 -44.52 -6.45
N LEU A 864 8.75 -43.85 -6.59
CA LEU A 864 9.68 -44.06 -7.71
C LEU A 864 10.14 -45.53 -7.75
N LEU A 865 10.64 -46.07 -6.63
CA LEU A 865 11.14 -47.44 -6.55
C LEU A 865 10.07 -48.47 -6.93
N TYR A 866 8.91 -48.42 -6.26
CA TYR A 866 7.83 -49.37 -6.52
C TYR A 866 7.32 -49.29 -7.95
N ARG A 867 7.34 -48.09 -8.56
CA ARG A 867 6.98 -47.96 -9.98
C ARG A 867 8.03 -48.55 -10.91
N LEU A 868 9.32 -48.38 -10.61
CA LEU A 868 10.40 -49.01 -11.37
C LEU A 868 10.34 -50.55 -11.28
N ASP A 869 9.92 -51.09 -10.14
CA ASP A 869 9.65 -52.52 -9.94
C ASP A 869 8.33 -53.00 -10.57
N GLY A 870 7.47 -52.07 -11.02
CA GLY A 870 6.15 -52.36 -11.60
C GLY A 870 5.04 -52.61 -10.58
N ASP A 871 5.30 -52.45 -9.28
CA ASP A 871 4.31 -52.56 -8.20
C ASP A 871 3.52 -51.25 -8.03
N HIS A 872 2.54 -51.06 -8.90
CA HIS A 872 1.67 -49.88 -8.88
C HIS A 872 0.73 -49.84 -7.66
N ASP A 873 0.51 -50.95 -6.96
CA ASP A 873 -0.32 -50.99 -5.74
C ASP A 873 0.43 -50.46 -4.53
N ALA A 874 1.70 -50.89 -4.35
CA ALA A 874 2.58 -50.35 -3.32
C ALA A 874 2.88 -48.86 -3.55
N ALA A 875 3.14 -48.46 -4.81
CA ALA A 875 3.30 -47.06 -5.18
C ALA A 875 2.08 -46.22 -4.77
N GLN A 876 0.86 -46.70 -5.07
CA GLN A 876 -0.38 -46.01 -4.73
C GLN A 876 -0.56 -45.82 -3.21
N LYS A 877 -0.09 -46.75 -2.38
CA LYS A 877 -0.13 -46.60 -0.92
C LYS A 877 0.65 -45.37 -0.47
N HIS A 878 1.87 -45.19 -0.98
CA HIS A 878 2.72 -44.05 -0.63
C HIS A 878 2.23 -42.73 -1.24
N VAL A 879 1.61 -42.76 -2.42
CA VAL A 879 0.88 -41.61 -2.97
C VAL A 879 -0.19 -41.11 -2.00
N ARG A 880 -0.98 -42.01 -1.40
CA ARG A 880 -2.01 -41.62 -0.42
C ARG A 880 -1.42 -40.99 0.84
N GLU A 881 -0.28 -41.48 1.32
CA GLU A 881 0.41 -40.87 2.46
C GLU A 881 0.83 -39.43 2.12
N MET A 882 1.40 -39.18 0.93
CA MET A 882 1.79 -37.84 0.48
C MET A 882 0.59 -36.89 0.37
N LEU A 883 -0.52 -37.36 -0.22
CA LEU A 883 -1.76 -36.58 -0.30
C LEU A 883 -2.31 -36.27 1.10
N THR A 884 -2.30 -37.25 2.00
CA THR A 884 -2.74 -37.08 3.40
C THR A 884 -1.87 -36.05 4.11
N LEU A 885 -0.54 -36.09 3.93
CA LEU A 885 0.38 -35.09 4.49
C LEU A 885 0.07 -33.69 3.96
N GLY A 886 -0.12 -33.55 2.65
CA GLY A 886 -0.46 -32.29 2.00
C GLY A 886 -1.80 -31.71 2.46
N GLU A 887 -2.85 -32.53 2.51
CA GLU A 887 -4.21 -32.12 2.91
C GLU A 887 -4.29 -31.78 4.40
N ARG A 888 -3.73 -32.65 5.25
CA ARG A 888 -3.80 -32.52 6.70
C ARG A 888 -2.97 -31.35 7.22
N HIS A 889 -1.74 -31.22 6.73
CA HIS A 889 -0.79 -30.25 7.27
C HIS A 889 -0.65 -28.99 6.42
N GLY A 890 -1.20 -28.98 5.19
CA GLY A 890 -1.09 -27.82 4.31
C GLY A 890 0.17 -27.77 3.45
N PHE A 891 0.92 -28.87 3.33
CA PHE A 891 2.13 -28.91 2.53
C PHE A 891 1.81 -28.97 1.04
N SER A 892 1.77 -27.81 0.39
CA SER A 892 1.48 -27.65 -1.05
C SER A 892 2.40 -28.49 -1.93
N LEU A 893 3.68 -28.58 -1.56
CA LEU A 893 4.67 -29.43 -2.24
C LEU A 893 4.21 -30.89 -2.30
N TRP A 894 3.85 -31.48 -1.16
CA TRP A 894 3.45 -32.89 -1.09
C TRP A 894 2.08 -33.14 -1.70
N LEU A 895 1.17 -32.17 -1.63
CA LEU A 895 -0.11 -32.25 -2.32
C LEU A 895 0.07 -32.29 -3.84
N LEU A 896 0.93 -31.41 -4.39
CA LEU A 896 1.17 -31.36 -5.83
C LEU A 896 1.91 -32.60 -6.33
N VAL A 897 3.01 -32.98 -5.68
CA VAL A 897 3.77 -34.19 -6.05
C VAL A 897 2.90 -35.44 -5.92
N GLY A 898 2.16 -35.57 -4.81
CA GLY A 898 1.22 -36.67 -4.60
C GLY A 898 0.14 -36.73 -5.69
N SER A 899 -0.42 -35.59 -6.10
CA SER A 899 -1.44 -35.53 -7.16
C SER A 899 -0.91 -35.95 -8.52
N ILE A 900 0.28 -35.48 -8.90
CA ILE A 900 0.93 -35.88 -10.16
C ILE A 900 1.20 -37.38 -10.15
N GLN A 901 1.75 -37.88 -9.05
CA GLN A 901 2.07 -39.30 -8.90
C GLN A 901 0.80 -40.19 -8.90
N ASP A 902 -0.30 -39.73 -8.30
CA ASP A 902 -1.62 -40.41 -8.34
C ASP A 902 -2.10 -40.58 -9.77
N LEU A 903 -2.14 -39.46 -10.51
CA LEU A 903 -2.62 -39.45 -11.89
C LEU A 903 -1.77 -40.36 -12.78
N MET A 904 -0.43 -40.31 -12.66
CA MET A 904 0.46 -41.23 -13.38
C MET A 904 0.17 -42.69 -13.02
N THR A 905 0.01 -43.00 -11.72
CA THR A 905 -0.23 -44.37 -11.24
C THR A 905 -1.58 -44.90 -11.72
N ARG A 906 -2.61 -44.05 -11.80
CA ARG A 906 -3.92 -44.39 -12.38
C ARG A 906 -3.85 -44.70 -13.87
N VAL A 907 -3.11 -43.91 -14.66
CA VAL A 907 -2.87 -44.21 -16.07
C VAL A 907 -2.16 -45.57 -16.21
N HIS A 908 -1.17 -45.83 -15.36
CA HIS A 908 -0.49 -47.13 -15.33
C HIS A 908 -1.45 -48.30 -15.05
N ARG A 909 -2.50 -48.09 -14.27
CA ARG A 909 -3.55 -49.08 -13.97
C ARG A 909 -4.68 -49.15 -15.00
N GLY A 910 -4.59 -48.37 -16.09
CA GLY A 910 -5.51 -48.41 -17.22
C GLY A 910 -6.52 -47.28 -17.29
N ASP A 911 -6.50 -46.33 -16.35
CA ASP A 911 -7.37 -45.14 -16.39
C ASP A 911 -6.79 -44.07 -17.32
N ARG A 912 -7.12 -44.15 -18.61
CA ARG A 912 -6.62 -43.22 -19.63
C ARG A 912 -7.13 -41.79 -19.46
N LEU A 913 -8.26 -41.58 -18.78
CA LEU A 913 -8.83 -40.25 -18.56
C LEU A 913 -7.98 -39.42 -17.58
N ALA A 914 -7.12 -40.06 -16.80
CA ALA A 914 -6.20 -39.37 -15.89
C ALA A 914 -5.01 -38.70 -16.62
N LEU A 915 -4.79 -38.99 -17.91
CA LEU A 915 -3.62 -38.49 -18.64
C LEU A 915 -3.61 -36.96 -18.76
N ASP A 916 -4.73 -36.34 -19.15
CA ASP A 916 -4.83 -34.89 -19.31
C ASP A 916 -4.55 -34.18 -17.97
N GLY A 917 -5.04 -34.75 -16.87
CA GLY A 917 -4.76 -34.29 -15.52
C GLY A 917 -3.27 -34.37 -15.20
N ALA A 918 -2.59 -35.46 -15.56
CA ALA A 918 -1.16 -35.65 -15.33
C ALA A 918 -0.31 -34.64 -16.12
N VAL A 919 -0.66 -34.39 -17.39
CA VAL A 919 -0.03 -33.36 -18.24
C VAL A 919 -0.18 -31.98 -17.62
N GLN A 920 -1.39 -31.62 -17.18
CA GLN A 920 -1.65 -30.33 -16.56
C GLN A 920 -0.94 -30.19 -15.21
N GLY A 921 -0.94 -31.26 -14.40
CA GLY A 921 -0.23 -31.29 -13.11
C GLY A 921 1.27 -31.06 -13.28
N LEU A 922 1.90 -31.72 -14.26
CA LEU A 922 3.32 -31.51 -14.54
C LEU A 922 3.63 -30.10 -15.07
N ARG A 923 2.73 -29.53 -15.88
CA ARG A 923 2.85 -28.12 -16.30
C ARG A 923 2.82 -27.18 -15.09
N VAL A 924 1.89 -27.40 -14.16
CA VAL A 924 1.79 -26.62 -12.92
C VAL A 924 3.03 -26.80 -12.05
N TRP A 925 3.56 -28.02 -11.90
CA TRP A 925 4.81 -28.28 -11.20
C TRP A 925 5.96 -27.44 -11.74
N ARG A 926 6.17 -27.44 -13.04
CA ARG A 926 7.26 -26.69 -13.68
C ARG A 926 7.05 -25.18 -13.63
N GLN A 927 5.79 -24.71 -13.66
CA GLN A 927 5.47 -23.28 -13.62
C GLN A 927 5.45 -22.69 -12.20
N GLN A 928 5.02 -23.44 -11.19
CA GLN A 928 4.84 -22.93 -9.81
C GLN A 928 5.97 -23.38 -8.87
N LEU A 929 6.24 -24.68 -8.78
CA LEU A 929 7.20 -25.21 -7.81
C LEU A 929 8.62 -25.37 -8.37
N ALA A 930 8.77 -25.35 -9.70
CA ALA A 930 10.02 -25.23 -10.47
C ALA A 930 11.22 -26.03 -9.94
N SER A 931 11.00 -27.25 -9.46
CA SER A 931 12.12 -28.16 -9.28
C SER A 931 12.44 -28.85 -10.61
N GLU A 932 13.18 -28.14 -11.45
CA GLU A 932 13.63 -28.62 -12.75
C GLU A 932 14.64 -29.77 -12.62
N ALA A 933 15.29 -29.93 -11.46
CA ALA A 933 16.13 -31.10 -11.18
C ALA A 933 15.36 -32.43 -11.26
N TRP A 934 14.06 -32.46 -10.92
CA TRP A 934 13.22 -33.67 -11.02
C TRP A 934 12.45 -33.80 -12.33
N SER A 935 12.43 -32.76 -13.17
CA SER A 935 11.71 -32.76 -14.45
C SER A 935 12.08 -33.94 -15.37
N PRO A 936 13.36 -34.36 -15.51
CA PRO A 936 13.71 -35.51 -16.35
C PRO A 936 12.98 -36.80 -15.94
N TYR A 937 12.77 -37.04 -14.64
CA TYR A 937 12.00 -38.19 -14.16
C TYR A 937 10.51 -38.03 -14.50
N PHE A 938 9.89 -36.91 -14.14
CA PHE A 938 8.45 -36.73 -14.35
C PHE A 938 8.04 -36.73 -15.82
N LEU A 939 8.86 -36.16 -16.70
CA LEU A 939 8.63 -36.19 -18.14
C LEU A 939 8.76 -37.62 -18.69
N THR A 940 9.77 -38.37 -18.24
CA THR A 940 9.92 -39.77 -18.64
C THR A 940 8.74 -40.62 -18.17
N GLU A 941 8.25 -40.42 -16.95
CA GLU A 941 7.06 -41.07 -16.43
C GLU A 941 5.79 -40.70 -17.21
N LEU A 942 5.63 -39.43 -17.56
CA LEU A 942 4.55 -38.97 -18.44
C LEU A 942 4.59 -39.68 -19.80
N ALA A 943 5.78 -39.85 -20.38
CA ALA A 943 5.93 -40.55 -21.65
C ALA A 943 5.56 -42.05 -21.55
N ILE A 944 5.84 -42.71 -20.42
CA ILE A 944 5.38 -44.08 -20.18
C ILE A 944 3.85 -44.09 -20.09
N ALA A 945 3.25 -43.14 -19.38
CA ALA A 945 1.79 -43.00 -19.27
C ALA A 945 1.13 -42.76 -20.65
N GLN A 946 1.66 -41.83 -21.46
CA GLN A 946 1.24 -41.58 -22.84
C GLN A 946 1.37 -42.82 -23.72
N THR A 947 2.47 -43.58 -23.59
CA THR A 947 2.67 -44.83 -24.33
C THR A 947 1.58 -45.86 -23.99
N ARG A 948 1.23 -46.02 -22.70
CA ARG A 948 0.13 -46.89 -22.26
C ARG A 948 -1.24 -46.38 -22.75
N ALA A 949 -1.39 -45.06 -22.83
CA ALA A 949 -2.55 -44.40 -23.42
C ALA A 949 -2.51 -44.35 -24.96
N GLY A 950 -1.59 -45.07 -25.62
CA GLY A 950 -1.51 -45.17 -27.09
C GLY A 950 -1.01 -43.92 -27.81
N GLU A 951 -0.62 -42.87 -27.09
CA GLU A 951 -0.15 -41.59 -27.63
C GLU A 951 1.37 -41.62 -27.92
N ARG A 952 1.78 -42.57 -28.76
CA ARG A 952 3.20 -42.86 -29.01
C ARG A 952 4.00 -41.67 -29.54
N ALA A 953 3.41 -40.84 -30.39
CA ALA A 953 4.09 -39.65 -30.93
C ALA A 953 4.33 -38.59 -29.83
N ALA A 954 3.34 -38.37 -28.96
CA ALA A 954 3.47 -37.47 -27.82
C ALA A 954 4.54 -37.99 -26.85
N ALA A 955 4.55 -39.31 -26.57
CA ALA A 955 5.57 -39.94 -25.75
C ALA A 955 7.01 -39.71 -26.26
N VAL A 956 7.25 -39.83 -27.58
CA VAL A 956 8.58 -39.52 -28.14
C VAL A 956 8.94 -38.05 -27.92
N ALA A 957 8.00 -37.12 -28.17
CA ALA A 957 8.25 -35.69 -27.98
C ALA A 957 8.54 -35.35 -26.51
N THR A 958 7.80 -35.93 -25.57
CA THR A 958 8.03 -35.75 -24.13
C THR A 958 9.38 -36.35 -23.68
N LEU A 959 9.84 -37.46 -24.27
CA LEU A 959 11.17 -38.01 -24.00
C LEU A 959 12.30 -37.16 -24.60
N ASP A 960 12.08 -36.54 -25.75
CA ASP A 960 13.01 -35.57 -26.32
C ASP A 960 13.13 -34.34 -25.41
N GLU A 961 12.01 -33.83 -24.92
CA GLU A 961 11.96 -32.74 -23.94
C GLU A 961 12.69 -33.11 -22.63
N ALA A 962 12.48 -34.33 -22.10
CA ALA A 962 13.16 -34.80 -20.90
C ALA A 962 14.69 -34.77 -21.02
N LEU A 963 15.22 -35.14 -22.20
CA LEU A 963 16.66 -35.14 -22.47
C LEU A 963 17.20 -33.72 -22.68
N GLU A 964 16.42 -32.83 -23.29
CA GLU A 964 16.76 -31.42 -23.42
C GLU A 964 16.86 -30.75 -22.03
N VAL A 965 15.87 -30.98 -21.17
CA VAL A 965 15.88 -30.46 -19.79
C VAL A 965 17.07 -31.03 -19.00
N ALA A 966 17.37 -32.32 -19.12
CA ALA A 966 18.55 -32.92 -18.48
C ALA A 966 19.87 -32.27 -18.95
N ALA A 967 19.97 -31.91 -20.24
CA ALA A 967 21.14 -31.23 -20.79
C ALA A 967 21.26 -29.77 -20.32
N GLN A 968 20.14 -29.05 -20.20
CA GLN A 968 20.10 -27.66 -19.75
C GLN A 968 20.40 -27.51 -18.25
N THR A 969 19.87 -28.42 -17.43
CA THR A 969 19.99 -28.37 -15.95
C THR A 969 21.22 -29.12 -15.42
N GLY A 970 21.78 -30.04 -16.21
CA GLY A 970 22.77 -31.00 -15.72
C GLY A 970 22.17 -32.11 -14.86
N SER A 971 20.85 -32.17 -14.68
CA SER A 971 20.19 -33.29 -14.00
C SER A 971 20.15 -34.53 -14.90
N GLN A 972 21.15 -35.40 -14.75
CA GLN A 972 21.39 -36.58 -15.59
C GLN A 972 20.94 -37.90 -14.94
N PHE A 973 20.46 -37.90 -13.70
CA PHE A 973 20.19 -39.12 -12.93
C PHE A 973 19.23 -40.11 -13.62
N PHE A 974 18.30 -39.64 -14.45
CA PHE A 974 17.35 -40.49 -15.15
C PHE A 974 17.63 -40.67 -16.66
N THR A 975 18.71 -40.05 -17.18
CA THR A 975 19.01 -39.99 -18.62
C THR A 975 19.14 -41.36 -19.28
N ALA A 976 19.77 -42.33 -18.61
CA ALA A 976 19.92 -43.68 -19.16
C ALA A 976 18.55 -44.34 -19.42
N GLU A 977 17.62 -44.18 -18.48
CA GLU A 977 16.28 -44.76 -18.57
C GLU A 977 15.41 -44.04 -19.61
N THR A 978 15.53 -42.71 -19.68
CA THR A 978 14.89 -41.90 -20.73
C THR A 978 15.34 -42.33 -22.14
N LEU A 979 16.65 -42.50 -22.34
CA LEU A 979 17.22 -42.98 -23.61
C LEU A 979 16.75 -44.40 -23.94
N ARG A 980 16.66 -45.28 -22.94
CA ARG A 980 16.18 -46.64 -23.11
C ARG A 980 14.76 -46.64 -23.65
N LEU A 981 13.85 -45.90 -23.00
CA LEU A 981 12.45 -45.80 -23.40
C LEU A 981 12.27 -45.15 -24.76
N ARG A 982 13.00 -44.06 -25.04
CA ARG A 982 12.97 -43.39 -26.35
C ARG A 982 13.46 -44.31 -27.46
N GLY A 983 14.55 -45.03 -27.20
CA GLY A 983 15.13 -45.98 -28.13
C GLY A 983 14.20 -47.14 -28.44
N THR A 984 13.57 -47.74 -27.42
CA THR A 984 12.54 -48.78 -27.59
C THR A 984 11.37 -48.27 -28.43
N LEU A 985 10.80 -47.13 -28.07
CA LEU A 985 9.62 -46.59 -28.75
C LEU A 985 9.93 -46.19 -30.20
N ARG A 986 11.07 -45.54 -30.45
CA ARG A 986 11.54 -45.21 -31.80
C ARG A 986 11.78 -46.48 -32.62
N HIS A 987 12.35 -47.53 -32.03
CA HIS A 987 12.56 -48.80 -32.71
C HIS A 987 11.23 -49.46 -33.10
N GLU A 988 10.25 -49.52 -32.20
CA GLU A 988 8.90 -50.01 -32.48
C GLU A 988 8.20 -49.22 -33.60
N LEU A 989 8.48 -47.93 -33.71
CA LEU A 989 7.96 -47.04 -34.76
C LEU A 989 8.78 -47.09 -36.06
N GLY A 990 9.80 -47.94 -36.16
CA GLY A 990 10.65 -48.08 -37.36
C GLY A 990 11.64 -46.93 -37.58
N HIS A 991 11.89 -46.09 -36.58
CA HIS A 991 12.81 -44.97 -36.67
C HIS A 991 14.28 -45.44 -36.54
N PRO A 992 15.18 -45.06 -37.47
CA PRO A 992 16.55 -45.58 -37.51
C PRO A 992 17.40 -45.22 -36.28
N GLY A 993 17.05 -44.13 -35.60
CA GLY A 993 17.72 -43.70 -34.36
C GLY A 993 17.44 -44.58 -33.12
N GLY A 994 16.44 -45.48 -33.17
CA GLY A 994 16.05 -46.28 -31.99
C GLY A 994 17.18 -47.17 -31.44
N LEU A 995 17.93 -47.84 -32.32
CA LEU A 995 19.07 -48.67 -31.91
C LEU A 995 20.23 -47.83 -31.34
N ALA A 996 20.48 -46.65 -31.91
CA ALA A 996 21.51 -45.74 -31.45
C ALA A 996 21.19 -45.21 -30.04
N ASP A 997 19.93 -44.88 -29.78
CA ASP A 997 19.44 -44.47 -28.46
C ASP A 997 19.63 -45.60 -27.42
N LEU A 998 19.28 -46.85 -27.75
CA LEU A 998 19.49 -48.00 -26.85
C LEU A 998 20.97 -48.26 -26.56
N GLN A 999 21.85 -48.13 -27.56
CA GLN A 999 23.29 -48.23 -27.34
C GLN A 999 23.82 -47.08 -26.47
N GLN A 1000 23.29 -45.88 -26.64
CA GLN A 1000 23.64 -44.74 -25.80
C GLN A 1000 23.14 -44.94 -24.37
N ALA A 1001 21.94 -45.50 -24.17
CA ALA A 1001 21.40 -45.83 -22.85
C ALA A 1001 22.35 -46.77 -22.07
N VAL A 1002 22.85 -47.83 -22.72
CA VAL A 1002 23.84 -48.75 -22.13
C VAL A 1002 25.12 -48.02 -21.74
N ARG A 1003 25.69 -47.21 -22.64
CA ARG A 1003 26.92 -46.43 -22.36
C ARG A 1003 26.72 -45.44 -21.21
N THR A 1004 25.60 -44.72 -21.20
CA THR A 1004 25.29 -43.76 -20.14
C THR A 1004 25.11 -44.47 -18.80
N ALA A 1005 24.33 -45.56 -18.74
CA ALA A 1005 24.14 -46.31 -17.49
C ALA A 1005 25.46 -46.88 -16.95
N GLN A 1006 26.32 -47.37 -17.84
CA GLN A 1006 27.66 -47.85 -17.46
C GLN A 1006 28.54 -46.72 -16.92
N HIS A 1007 28.53 -45.55 -17.55
CA HIS A 1007 29.29 -44.38 -17.10
C HIS A 1007 28.81 -43.87 -15.73
N GLN A 1008 27.51 -43.92 -15.49
CA GLN A 1008 26.89 -43.49 -14.23
C GLN A 1008 27.09 -44.50 -13.08
N GLY A 1009 27.51 -45.73 -13.37
CA GLY A 1009 27.49 -46.83 -12.40
C GLY A 1009 26.07 -47.32 -12.05
N ALA A 1010 25.09 -47.02 -12.90
CA ALA A 1010 23.68 -47.35 -12.70
C ALA A 1010 23.37 -48.80 -13.11
N THR A 1011 23.81 -49.78 -12.31
CA THR A 1011 23.68 -51.22 -12.60
C THR A 1011 22.26 -51.65 -13.00
N ALA A 1012 21.23 -51.15 -12.30
CA ALA A 1012 19.84 -51.51 -12.59
C ALA A 1012 19.39 -50.99 -13.97
N PHE A 1013 19.71 -49.73 -14.29
CA PHE A 1013 19.42 -49.16 -15.62
C PHE A 1013 20.26 -49.79 -16.72
N HIS A 1014 21.49 -50.18 -16.43
CA HIS A 1014 22.37 -50.86 -17.38
C HIS A 1014 21.78 -52.22 -17.78
N ALA A 1015 21.32 -53.02 -16.82
CA ALA A 1015 20.65 -54.30 -17.09
C ALA A 1015 19.40 -54.11 -17.96
N ARG A 1016 18.52 -53.16 -17.59
CA ARG A 1016 17.30 -52.87 -18.35
C ARG A 1016 17.60 -52.38 -19.77
N ALA A 1017 18.64 -51.56 -19.95
CA ALA A 1017 19.06 -51.08 -21.26
C ALA A 1017 19.64 -52.19 -22.13
N LEU A 1018 20.39 -53.12 -21.56
CA LEU A 1018 20.87 -54.32 -22.26
C LEU A 1018 19.73 -55.22 -22.71
N ASP A 1019 18.73 -55.45 -21.87
CA ASP A 1019 17.55 -56.25 -22.21
C ASP A 1019 16.78 -55.63 -23.38
N ALA A 1020 16.56 -54.31 -23.32
CA ALA A 1020 15.90 -53.56 -24.41
C ALA A 1020 16.71 -53.59 -25.71
N LEU A 1021 18.04 -53.44 -25.63
CA LEU A 1021 18.93 -53.54 -26.79
C LEU A 1021 18.95 -54.96 -27.37
N GLY A 1022 18.89 -55.99 -26.53
CA GLY A 1022 18.79 -57.39 -26.93
C GLY A 1022 17.49 -57.67 -27.69
N ALA A 1023 16.36 -57.17 -27.17
CA ALA A 1023 15.05 -57.31 -27.80
C ALA A 1023 14.94 -56.59 -29.16
N ALA A 1024 15.66 -55.49 -29.35
CA ALA A 1024 15.65 -54.70 -30.59
C ALA A 1024 16.62 -55.21 -31.68
N ARG A 1025 17.54 -56.14 -31.35
CA ARG A 1025 18.42 -56.74 -32.35
C ARG A 1025 17.65 -57.83 -33.11
N PRO A 1026 17.71 -57.88 -34.45
CA PRO A 1026 17.15 -59.01 -35.18
C PRO A 1026 17.86 -60.28 -34.70
N LEU A 1027 17.08 -61.30 -34.30
CA LEU A 1027 17.59 -62.65 -34.08
C LEU A 1027 18.29 -63.10 -35.36
N VAL A 1028 19.61 -63.03 -35.38
CA VAL A 1028 20.40 -63.73 -36.38
C VAL A 1028 20.15 -65.21 -36.09
N ALA A 1029 19.36 -65.86 -36.95
CA ALA A 1029 19.18 -67.30 -36.89
C ALA A 1029 20.56 -67.98 -36.96
N PRO A 1030 20.77 -69.07 -36.20
CA PRO A 1030 22.09 -69.67 -35.98
C PRO A 1030 22.82 -70.11 -37.25
#